data_AF-A0A832AS90-F1
#
_entry.id   AF-A0A832AS90-F1
#
_cell.length_a   1.000
_cell.length_b   1.000
_cell.length_c   1.000
_cell.angle_alpha   90.00
_cell.angle_beta   90.00
_cell.angle_gamma   90.00
#
_symmetry.space_group_name_H-M   'P 1'
#
loop_
_entity.id
_entity.type
_entity.pdbx_description
1 polymer ?
#
loop_
_entity_poly.entity_id
_entity_poly.type
_entity_poly.pdbx_seq_one_letter_code
_entity_poly.pdbx_strand_id
1 'polypeptide(L)'
;MTSSPGSGFFYAQSEKEKTSAELVADKAEGSPAIDKKNVFPGVFLPLQETACQNIFAGQKFFMLAGGGILAAFLLASWHLTIVLLLGFLTLVYFLDVLFNLFLIYRSFARQPEISIAGKDLLLIPDSVWPRYTILCPLYKEWKVVPQFIKAISTLDYPKDRLQVLLLLEEDDVKTIQSVKAMVLPEYFGVVVVPDSLPKTKPKAMNYGFRYITGQYTVIYDAEDVPDPLQLKKAVLAFAKAPQGTVCAQAKLNFYNPRQDLLTKVFTAEYSLWFDLILPGLQSIDAPIPLGGTSNHFRTADLKALKGWDAYNVTEDCDLGIRLAKKGFKTVIFNSTTWEEANSKLGNWYRQRSRWIKGYMQTFLVHMRQWRMFVDNRKWRDLLLFQMTVGGKVLSYFINPLMWLMTIAYFAFRPTLGPLIESFFPWPVLYMGVFAFVFGNFLYLYLYMIGCAKRGFDGLVKYAFFVPFYWLLMSIAAWKALDELIFRPYYWAKTEHGLHLKKDERQRSWLPAFVPLGRIWNLARAKGAVSGGGMLVTAIVVSSFLNFLFNAVLGRTLSLEDFGVVTLFNTFTMILAIVTSALAMTVNRQTAFVAAKDSMVKGVDFRDTARSRILKVIIVLSLIWIVTLPVMMSFFHVASLALGLAFTPALAFGLLAAVDRGFMQGTQSFFFAGLVLLAESGTKLLAAMALLALGLRSWIVLSLPVSLAAAFLLAWYLAQRVIARAKVPSSVFPQHGLALSMRKAAALAGIFPRRFFAAAVLTGLSSVAFLTLDVILAKHFLSPAAAGQYALLSLAGKMVYYFGSLLSIFIVTFASRDEGAGKDPNPLFYKLLGWTSLLVILGWAGVGLWGRYFVVFLLGAKAAAIAPFLPVYATAMALFTLADTFVIFHLARWHLSFSVVSLLLTALTGLLVWRNSVSVPDIANAMLIGAAVYAGIIGLLHLLQRNGEFLIRNLVDLAGAFFPLPSATAAPGGQRILIFNWRDTRHAFAGGAEVYVHEMAKRWVKAGHMVTVFCGNDGKCLRSEVVDGVRVIRRGGFYFVYFWAFVYYLLHFRGRFDLIIDCQNGIPFFTPLY
;
A
#
# COMPACT_ATOMS: atom_id res chain seq x y z
N MET A 1 -3.34 -72.47 12.48
CA MET A 1 -4.06 -73.20 11.41
C MET A 1 -4.68 -72.14 10.49
N THR A 2 -3.93 -71.70 9.48
CA THR A 2 -4.02 -72.10 8.05
C THR A 2 -5.19 -71.46 7.29
N SER A 3 -4.89 -70.47 6.46
CA SER A 3 -5.15 -70.51 5.01
C SER A 3 -4.68 -69.22 4.34
N SER A 4 -3.81 -69.36 3.33
CA SER A 4 -3.68 -68.39 2.24
C SER A 4 -4.75 -68.69 1.18
N PRO A 5 -4.99 -67.75 0.26
CA PRO A 5 -4.45 -67.97 -1.09
C PRO A 5 -3.76 -66.72 -1.65
N GLY A 6 -2.65 -66.95 -2.34
CA GLY A 6 -1.99 -65.93 -3.16
C GLY A 6 -2.69 -65.68 -4.49
N SER A 7 -2.28 -64.62 -5.19
CA SER A 7 -1.84 -64.64 -6.59
C SER A 7 -1.76 -63.22 -7.18
N GLY A 8 -0.63 -62.94 -7.85
CA GLY A 8 -0.56 -62.13 -9.07
C GLY A 8 -0.84 -60.64 -8.99
N PHE A 9 0.19 -59.83 -8.74
CA PHE A 9 0.24 -58.50 -9.36
C PHE A 9 1.11 -58.55 -10.62
N PHE A 10 0.41 -58.38 -11.74
CA PHE A 10 0.86 -58.40 -13.11
C PHE A 10 2.08 -57.49 -13.36
N TYR A 11 3.20 -58.11 -13.76
CA TYR A 11 4.03 -57.55 -14.82
C TYR A 11 3.38 -57.97 -16.13
N ALA A 12 2.69 -57.04 -16.79
CA ALA A 12 2.25 -57.20 -18.17
C ALA A 12 2.67 -55.95 -18.96
N GLN A 13 3.37 -56.22 -20.06
CA GLN A 13 3.90 -55.28 -21.02
C GLN A 13 2.80 -54.35 -21.58
N SER A 14 3.09 -53.05 -21.64
CA SER A 14 2.55 -52.17 -22.69
C SER A 14 3.58 -51.12 -23.04
N GLU A 15 4.02 -51.16 -24.30
CA GLU A 15 4.91 -50.22 -25.02
C GLU A 15 6.34 -50.05 -24.46
N LYS A 16 7.32 -50.33 -25.33
CA LYS A 16 8.73 -49.98 -25.13
C LYS A 16 8.89 -48.45 -25.10
N GLU A 17 8.53 -47.78 -24.01
CA GLU A 17 9.08 -46.45 -23.73
C GLU A 17 10.54 -46.64 -23.31
N LYS A 18 11.47 -46.26 -24.19
CA LYS A 18 12.91 -46.22 -23.86
C LYS A 18 13.10 -45.44 -22.57
N THR A 19 13.80 -46.03 -21.61
CA THR A 19 14.18 -45.31 -20.39
C THR A 19 15.18 -44.21 -20.74
N SER A 20 15.23 -43.16 -19.93
CA SER A 20 16.18 -42.04 -20.10
C SER A 20 17.65 -42.49 -20.07
N ALA A 21 17.95 -43.63 -19.43
CA ALA A 21 19.27 -44.27 -19.44
C ALA A 21 19.64 -44.88 -20.81
N GLU A 22 18.68 -45.51 -21.51
CA GLU A 22 18.91 -46.16 -22.81
C GLU A 22 19.20 -45.15 -23.93
N LEU A 23 18.62 -43.94 -23.86
CA LEU A 23 18.83 -42.89 -24.86
C LEU A 23 20.13 -42.09 -24.67
N VAL A 24 20.63 -41.95 -23.44
CA VAL A 24 21.97 -41.40 -23.18
C VAL A 24 23.03 -42.38 -23.69
N ALA A 25 22.79 -43.68 -23.52
CA ALA A 25 23.64 -44.73 -24.09
C ALA A 25 23.63 -44.72 -25.64
N ASP A 26 22.47 -44.52 -26.28
CA ASP A 26 22.37 -44.41 -27.75
C ASP A 26 22.98 -43.10 -28.30
N LYS A 27 22.82 -41.94 -27.63
CA LYS A 27 23.44 -40.67 -28.08
C LYS A 27 24.95 -40.65 -27.92
N ALA A 28 25.50 -41.47 -27.02
CA ALA A 28 26.93 -41.68 -26.90
C ALA A 28 27.52 -42.39 -28.14
N GLU A 29 26.71 -43.10 -28.94
CA GLU A 29 27.19 -43.77 -30.17
C GLU A 29 27.47 -42.82 -31.34
N GLY A 30 26.99 -41.57 -31.28
CA GLY A 30 27.14 -40.58 -32.36
C GLY A 30 27.98 -39.35 -32.02
N SER A 31 28.60 -39.27 -30.84
CA SER A 31 29.34 -38.09 -30.37
C SER A 31 30.71 -38.48 -29.81
N PRO A 32 31.84 -37.89 -30.26
CA PRO A 32 33.20 -38.31 -29.84
C PRO A 32 33.55 -38.11 -28.36
N ALA A 33 32.60 -37.75 -27.50
CA ALA A 33 32.88 -37.18 -26.17
C ALA A 33 32.16 -37.88 -24.98
N ILE A 34 31.41 -38.97 -25.19
CA ILE A 34 30.64 -39.60 -24.10
C ILE A 34 30.98 -41.10 -24.03
N ASP A 35 31.76 -41.49 -23.03
CA ASP A 35 32.15 -42.88 -22.75
C ASP A 35 31.02 -43.63 -22.03
N LYS A 36 30.68 -44.85 -22.49
CA LYS A 36 29.55 -45.69 -22.02
C LYS A 36 29.61 -46.03 -20.52
N LYS A 37 30.77 -45.88 -19.85
CA LYS A 37 30.99 -46.27 -18.45
C LYS A 37 30.51 -45.28 -17.38
N ASN A 38 30.16 -44.03 -17.72
CA ASN A 38 29.94 -42.95 -16.74
C ASN A 38 28.50 -42.39 -16.67
N VAL A 39 27.49 -43.15 -17.09
CA VAL A 39 26.08 -42.74 -17.03
C VAL A 39 25.43 -43.25 -15.74
N PHE A 40 24.89 -42.35 -14.91
CA PHE A 40 24.28 -42.71 -13.63
C PHE A 40 23.07 -43.64 -13.84
N PRO A 41 23.07 -44.89 -13.34
CA PRO A 41 22.00 -45.87 -13.58
C PRO A 41 20.70 -45.58 -12.80
N GLY A 42 20.60 -44.47 -12.08
CA GLY A 42 19.47 -44.12 -11.21
C GLY A 42 18.52 -43.07 -11.78
N VAL A 43 18.30 -43.00 -13.10
CA VAL A 43 17.25 -42.11 -13.64
C VAL A 43 15.89 -42.75 -13.40
N PHE A 44 15.18 -42.28 -12.37
CA PHE A 44 13.90 -42.86 -11.98
C PHE A 44 12.72 -42.34 -12.82
N LEU A 45 12.87 -41.20 -13.51
CA LEU A 45 11.78 -40.52 -14.22
C LEU A 45 11.65 -40.96 -15.70
N PRO A 46 10.41 -41.13 -16.21
CA PRO A 46 10.15 -41.33 -17.64
C PRO A 46 10.67 -40.17 -18.49
N LEU A 47 10.98 -40.43 -19.77
CA LEU A 47 11.54 -39.42 -20.69
C LEU A 47 10.66 -38.16 -20.81
N GLN A 48 9.34 -38.35 -20.77
CA GLN A 48 8.38 -37.25 -20.88
C GLN A 48 8.40 -36.31 -19.66
N GLU A 49 8.89 -36.77 -18.52
CA GLU A 49 8.90 -36.04 -17.23
C GLU A 49 10.29 -35.50 -16.84
N THR A 50 11.33 -35.73 -17.64
CA THR A 50 12.70 -35.25 -17.36
C THR A 50 13.15 -34.16 -18.34
N ALA A 51 14.01 -33.26 -17.84
CA ALA A 51 14.77 -32.28 -18.59
C ALA A 51 15.96 -32.89 -19.35
N CYS A 52 16.16 -34.22 -19.29
CA CYS A 52 17.18 -34.92 -20.09
C CYS A 52 17.09 -34.60 -21.59
N GLN A 53 15.90 -34.30 -22.10
CA GLN A 53 15.73 -33.65 -23.40
C GLN A 53 14.85 -32.43 -23.19
N ASN A 54 15.36 -31.21 -23.44
CA ASN A 54 14.62 -29.97 -23.14
C ASN A 54 13.46 -29.67 -24.10
N ILE A 55 13.57 -30.04 -25.38
CA ILE A 55 12.52 -29.77 -26.39
C ILE A 55 12.29 -31.02 -27.25
N PHE A 56 11.03 -31.45 -27.32
CA PHE A 56 10.60 -32.59 -28.15
C PHE A 56 10.27 -32.15 -29.57
N ALA A 57 10.25 -33.09 -30.52
CA ALA A 57 9.94 -32.80 -31.93
C ALA A 57 8.59 -32.09 -32.10
N GLY A 58 7.54 -32.52 -31.37
CA GLY A 58 6.24 -31.85 -31.39
C GLY A 58 6.26 -30.42 -30.86
N GLN A 59 7.07 -30.13 -29.83
CA GLN A 59 7.25 -28.75 -29.33
C GLN A 59 8.03 -27.89 -30.33
N LYS A 60 9.08 -28.44 -30.96
CA LYS A 60 9.81 -27.76 -32.05
C LYS A 60 8.88 -27.44 -33.21
N PHE A 61 8.06 -28.40 -33.65
CA PHE A 61 7.07 -28.19 -34.70
C PHE A 61 6.07 -27.10 -34.31
N PHE A 62 5.53 -27.12 -33.09
CA PHE A 62 4.61 -26.09 -32.62
C PHE A 62 5.26 -24.69 -32.57
N MET A 63 6.51 -24.58 -32.09
CA MET A 63 7.25 -23.32 -32.09
C MET A 63 7.55 -22.82 -33.51
N LEU A 64 7.97 -23.70 -34.42
CA LEU A 64 8.24 -23.37 -35.81
C LEU A 64 6.97 -23.00 -36.57
N ALA A 65 5.87 -23.73 -36.36
CA ALA A 65 4.57 -23.41 -36.92
C ALA A 65 4.04 -22.08 -36.39
N GLY A 66 4.14 -21.83 -35.08
CA GLY A 66 3.79 -20.55 -34.48
C GLY A 66 4.64 -19.39 -35.02
N GLY A 67 5.95 -19.60 -35.19
CA GLY A 67 6.86 -18.64 -35.82
C GLY A 67 6.55 -18.40 -37.29
N GLY A 68 6.23 -19.45 -38.05
CA GLY A 68 5.81 -19.37 -39.45
C GLY A 68 4.48 -18.64 -39.63
N ILE A 69 3.50 -18.91 -38.75
CA ILE A 69 2.23 -18.19 -38.70
C ILE A 69 2.48 -16.70 -38.40
N LEU A 70 3.29 -16.39 -37.38
CA LEU A 70 3.64 -15.01 -37.05
C LEU A 70 4.34 -14.31 -38.23
N ALA A 71 5.26 -14.99 -38.91
CA ALA A 71 5.94 -14.46 -40.10
C ALA A 71 4.96 -14.23 -41.25
N ALA A 72 4.02 -15.15 -41.50
CA ALA A 72 2.97 -15.00 -42.52
C ALA A 72 2.06 -13.80 -42.21
N PHE A 73 1.65 -13.63 -40.94
CA PHE A 73 0.88 -12.46 -40.50
C PHE A 73 1.67 -11.16 -40.62
N LEU A 74 2.97 -11.16 -40.28
CA LEU A 74 3.85 -10.01 -40.48
C LEU A 74 3.98 -9.63 -41.97
N LEU A 75 4.07 -10.61 -42.86
CA LEU A 75 4.11 -10.38 -44.31
C LEU A 75 2.76 -9.88 -44.85
N ALA A 76 1.64 -10.38 -44.33
CA ALA A 76 0.30 -9.96 -44.76
C ALA A 76 -0.09 -8.56 -44.26
N SER A 77 0.18 -8.27 -42.97
CA SER A 77 -0.03 -6.96 -42.37
C SER A 77 0.85 -6.81 -41.13
N TRP A 78 2.06 -6.28 -41.34
CA TRP A 78 3.03 -6.07 -40.27
C TRP A 78 2.44 -5.19 -39.15
N HIS A 79 1.68 -4.15 -39.51
CA HIS A 79 1.11 -3.20 -38.56
C HIS A 79 0.05 -3.85 -37.66
N LEU A 80 -0.95 -4.53 -38.24
CA LEU A 80 -1.99 -5.22 -37.47
C LEU A 80 -1.39 -6.32 -36.57
N THR A 81 -0.39 -7.03 -37.09
CA THR A 81 0.29 -8.09 -36.34
C THR A 81 1.00 -7.56 -35.09
N ILE A 82 1.68 -6.41 -35.21
CA ILE A 82 2.31 -5.75 -34.04
C ILE A 82 1.25 -5.27 -33.05
N VAL A 83 0.15 -4.69 -33.52
CA VAL A 83 -0.97 -4.25 -32.66
C VAL A 83 -1.54 -5.44 -31.87
N LEU A 84 -1.80 -6.57 -32.53
CA LEU A 84 -2.32 -7.77 -31.88
C LEU A 84 -1.31 -8.38 -30.90
N LEU A 85 -0.03 -8.41 -31.28
CA LEU A 85 1.05 -8.90 -30.41
C LEU A 85 1.18 -8.04 -29.15
N LEU A 86 1.31 -6.72 -29.30
CA LEU A 86 1.40 -5.80 -28.15
C LEU A 86 0.11 -5.82 -27.32
N GLY A 87 -1.05 -5.96 -27.95
CA GLY A 87 -2.33 -6.17 -27.28
C GLY A 87 -2.32 -7.43 -26.39
N PHE A 88 -1.84 -8.55 -26.91
CA PHE A 88 -1.68 -9.80 -26.16
C PHE A 88 -0.68 -9.65 -25.01
N LEU A 89 0.50 -9.09 -25.25
CA LEU A 89 1.52 -8.87 -24.22
C LEU A 89 1.01 -7.94 -23.11
N THR A 90 0.28 -6.89 -23.48
CA THR A 90 -0.35 -5.96 -22.53
C THR A 90 -1.43 -6.65 -21.70
N LEU A 91 -2.24 -7.51 -22.33
CA LEU A 91 -3.24 -8.32 -21.63
C LEU A 91 -2.59 -9.26 -20.61
N VAL A 92 -1.48 -9.92 -20.96
CA VAL A 92 -0.74 -10.78 -20.04
C VAL A 92 -0.25 -9.98 -18.82
N TYR A 93 0.32 -8.79 -19.03
CA TYR A 93 0.71 -7.89 -17.91
C TYR A 93 -0.47 -7.49 -17.05
N PHE A 94 -1.57 -7.09 -17.69
CA PHE A 94 -2.76 -6.64 -16.99
C PHE A 94 -3.31 -7.76 -16.11
N LEU A 95 -3.39 -8.98 -16.64
CA LEU A 95 -3.82 -10.17 -15.88
C LEU A 95 -2.85 -10.52 -14.75
N ASP A 96 -1.53 -10.42 -14.97
CA ASP A 96 -0.54 -10.61 -13.90
C ASP A 96 -0.75 -9.58 -12.79
N VAL A 97 -0.91 -8.29 -13.09
CA VAL A 97 -1.17 -7.25 -12.08
C VAL A 97 -2.43 -7.58 -11.27
N LEU A 98 -3.53 -7.97 -11.92
CA LEU A 98 -4.76 -8.38 -11.24
C LEU A 98 -4.57 -9.65 -10.39
N PHE A 99 -3.82 -10.62 -10.90
CA PHE A 99 -3.51 -11.86 -10.20
C PHE A 99 -2.69 -11.61 -8.93
N ASN A 100 -1.65 -10.77 -9.01
CA ASN A 100 -0.85 -10.43 -7.83
C ASN A 100 -1.68 -9.63 -6.82
N LEU A 101 -2.56 -8.72 -7.27
CA LEU A 101 -3.50 -8.03 -6.39
C LEU A 101 -4.42 -9.02 -5.65
N PHE A 102 -4.93 -10.02 -6.36
CA PHE A 102 -5.73 -11.09 -5.78
C PHE A 102 -4.92 -11.94 -4.76
N LEU A 103 -3.68 -12.32 -5.08
CA LEU A 103 -2.81 -13.07 -4.17
C LEU A 103 -2.51 -12.30 -2.88
N ILE A 104 -2.27 -10.99 -2.97
CA ILE A 104 -2.10 -10.11 -1.80
C ILE A 104 -3.33 -10.18 -0.90
N TYR A 105 -4.50 -9.91 -1.48
CA TYR A 105 -5.75 -9.95 -0.76
C TYR A 105 -5.90 -11.28 -0.01
N ARG A 106 -5.65 -12.39 -0.71
CA ARG A 106 -5.74 -13.73 -0.16
C ARG A 106 -4.71 -14.01 0.94
N SER A 107 -3.47 -13.56 0.77
CA SER A 107 -2.40 -13.68 1.77
C SER A 107 -2.67 -12.90 3.06
N PHE A 108 -3.49 -11.84 3.02
CA PHE A 108 -3.87 -11.06 4.20
C PHE A 108 -5.20 -11.50 4.81
N ALA A 109 -6.16 -11.91 3.99
CA ALA A 109 -7.49 -12.29 4.44
C ALA A 109 -7.51 -13.63 5.17
N ARG A 110 -6.61 -14.54 4.80
CA ARG A 110 -6.36 -15.80 5.50
C ARG A 110 -4.94 -15.75 6.06
N GLN A 111 -4.69 -16.36 7.20
CA GLN A 111 -3.33 -16.72 7.60
C GLN A 111 -3.10 -18.18 7.18
N PRO A 112 -2.76 -18.43 5.90
CA PRO A 112 -2.60 -19.80 5.39
C PRO A 112 -1.36 -20.48 5.98
N GLU A 113 -0.39 -19.70 6.45
CA GLU A 113 0.83 -20.19 7.08
C GLU A 113 0.51 -20.97 8.35
N ILE A 114 1.06 -22.18 8.46
CA ILE A 114 0.94 -22.98 9.68
C ILE A 114 1.87 -22.38 10.73
N SER A 115 1.27 -21.79 11.76
CA SER A 115 1.99 -21.23 12.90
C SER A 115 2.13 -22.26 14.02
N ILE A 116 3.36 -22.51 14.42
CA ILE A 116 3.73 -23.35 15.56
C ILE A 116 4.48 -22.46 16.55
N ALA A 117 3.94 -22.36 17.77
CA ALA A 117 4.57 -21.57 18.81
C ALA A 117 5.77 -22.32 19.40
N GLY A 118 6.88 -21.61 19.61
CA GLY A 118 8.11 -22.23 20.14
C GLY A 118 7.96 -22.82 21.53
N LYS A 119 7.07 -22.26 22.36
CA LYS A 119 6.85 -22.70 23.75
C LYS A 119 6.19 -24.08 23.84
N ASP A 120 5.34 -24.42 22.87
CA ASP A 120 4.62 -25.70 22.86
C ASP A 120 5.54 -26.87 22.50
N LEU A 121 6.66 -26.59 21.81
CA LEU A 121 7.63 -27.60 21.35
C LEU A 121 8.50 -28.15 22.48
N LEU A 122 8.81 -27.32 23.48
CA LEU A 122 9.68 -27.67 24.61
C LEU A 122 8.99 -28.59 25.62
N LEU A 123 7.66 -28.74 25.53
CA LEU A 123 6.85 -29.56 26.42
C LEU A 123 6.69 -31.01 25.94
N ILE A 124 7.10 -31.32 24.71
CA ILE A 124 6.98 -32.66 24.12
C ILE A 124 8.26 -33.45 24.44
N PRO A 125 8.17 -34.63 25.09
CA PRO A 125 9.33 -35.45 25.41
C PRO A 125 10.09 -35.87 24.14
N ASP A 126 11.42 -35.90 24.24
CA ASP A 126 12.28 -36.19 23.09
C ASP A 126 12.07 -37.60 22.51
N SER A 127 11.56 -38.54 23.32
CA SER A 127 11.23 -39.91 22.92
C SER A 127 10.08 -40.03 21.91
N VAL A 128 9.30 -38.97 21.68
CA VAL A 128 8.13 -38.99 20.80
C VAL A 128 8.51 -38.59 19.36
N TRP A 129 9.65 -37.93 19.15
CA TRP A 129 10.01 -37.40 17.82
C TRP A 129 10.41 -38.52 16.84
N PRO A 130 9.95 -38.48 15.57
CA PRO A 130 10.27 -39.52 14.57
C PRO A 130 11.73 -39.46 14.14
N ARG A 131 12.23 -40.50 13.45
CA ARG A 131 13.57 -40.41 12.81
C ARG A 131 13.56 -39.40 11.66
N TYR A 132 14.62 -38.60 11.55
CA TYR A 132 14.75 -37.54 10.55
C TYR A 132 16.08 -37.65 9.81
N THR A 133 16.07 -37.53 8.48
CA THR A 133 17.30 -37.49 7.67
C THR A 133 17.50 -36.11 7.03
N ILE A 134 18.71 -35.58 7.14
CA ILE A 134 19.19 -34.37 6.45
C ILE A 134 20.11 -34.81 5.31
N LEU A 135 19.89 -34.29 4.11
CA LEU A 135 20.80 -34.43 2.97
C LEU A 135 21.53 -33.12 2.72
N CYS A 136 22.85 -33.17 2.61
CA CYS A 136 23.68 -32.03 2.22
C CYS A 136 24.58 -32.40 1.05
N PRO A 137 24.19 -32.07 -0.18
CA PRO A 137 25.05 -32.22 -1.35
C PRO A 137 26.16 -31.18 -1.34
N LEU A 138 27.40 -31.62 -1.55
CA LEU A 138 28.62 -30.81 -1.47
C LEU A 138 29.49 -31.03 -2.71
N TYR A 139 29.81 -29.96 -3.43
CA TYR A 139 30.73 -30.04 -4.57
C TYR A 139 31.64 -28.82 -4.67
N LYS A 140 32.94 -29.00 -4.44
CA LYS A 140 34.02 -28.01 -4.38
C LYS A 140 33.72 -26.88 -3.39
N GLU A 141 33.21 -27.22 -2.21
CA GLU A 141 32.69 -26.29 -1.18
C GLU A 141 33.31 -26.49 0.21
N TRP A 142 34.49 -27.11 0.27
CA TRP A 142 35.26 -27.37 1.50
C TRP A 142 35.35 -26.21 2.50
N LYS A 143 35.30 -24.94 2.05
CA LYS A 143 35.37 -23.75 2.92
C LYS A 143 34.14 -23.54 3.81
N VAL A 144 32.96 -23.99 3.36
CA VAL A 144 31.68 -23.73 4.03
C VAL A 144 31.28 -24.90 4.94
N VAL A 145 31.89 -26.08 4.76
CA VAL A 145 31.63 -27.29 5.57
C VAL A 145 31.69 -27.04 7.09
N PRO A 146 32.68 -26.32 7.66
CA PRO A 146 32.69 -26.04 9.11
C PRO A 146 31.47 -25.23 9.58
N GLN A 147 31.02 -24.27 8.77
CA GLN A 147 29.82 -23.49 9.05
C GLN A 147 28.58 -24.38 9.02
N PHE A 148 28.47 -25.27 8.02
CA PHE A 148 27.38 -26.23 7.90
C PHE A 148 27.28 -27.14 9.15
N ILE A 149 28.38 -27.78 9.53
CA ILE A 149 28.42 -28.68 10.69
C ILE A 149 27.99 -27.93 11.95
N LYS A 150 28.48 -26.70 12.15
CA LYS A 150 28.08 -25.85 13.27
C LYS A 150 26.58 -25.54 13.24
N ALA A 151 26.05 -25.11 12.10
CA ALA A 151 24.64 -24.76 11.94
C ALA A 151 23.72 -25.96 12.22
N ILE A 152 23.99 -27.11 11.61
CA ILE A 152 23.19 -28.34 11.82
C ILE A 152 23.32 -28.87 13.26
N SER A 153 24.49 -28.71 13.89
CA SER A 153 24.67 -29.10 15.29
C SER A 153 23.77 -28.31 16.24
N THR A 154 23.43 -27.04 15.92
CA THR A 154 22.54 -26.20 16.73
C THR A 154 21.05 -26.57 16.62
N LEU A 155 20.66 -27.47 15.70
CA LEU A 155 19.28 -27.95 15.61
C LEU A 155 18.90 -28.70 16.89
N ASP A 156 17.79 -28.28 17.50
CA ASP A 156 17.15 -28.92 18.64
C ASP A 156 16.30 -30.10 18.15
N TYR A 157 16.95 -31.26 18.05
CA TYR A 157 16.35 -32.53 17.70
C TYR A 157 17.11 -33.67 18.40
N PRO A 158 16.46 -34.77 18.83
CA PRO A 158 17.14 -35.90 19.45
C PRO A 158 18.21 -36.47 18.50
N LYS A 159 19.48 -36.43 18.94
CA LYS A 159 20.62 -36.75 18.08
C LYS A 159 20.68 -38.23 17.72
N ASP A 160 20.16 -39.11 18.57
CA ASP A 160 19.95 -40.54 18.33
C ASP A 160 18.90 -40.83 17.25
N ARG A 161 18.05 -39.85 16.92
CA ARG A 161 17.00 -39.95 15.89
C ARG A 161 17.28 -39.07 14.67
N LEU A 162 18.42 -38.41 14.64
CA LEU A 162 18.86 -37.58 13.54
C LEU A 162 19.89 -38.35 12.71
N GLN A 163 19.80 -38.24 11.39
CA GLN A 163 20.82 -38.71 10.46
C GLN A 163 21.17 -37.56 9.53
N VAL A 164 22.44 -37.22 9.41
CA VAL A 164 22.93 -36.19 8.48
C VAL A 164 23.83 -36.87 7.46
N LEU A 165 23.51 -36.76 6.17
CA LEU A 165 24.28 -37.36 5.09
C LEU A 165 24.97 -36.25 4.27
N LEU A 166 26.30 -36.19 4.37
CA LEU A 166 27.14 -35.36 3.51
C LEU A 166 27.39 -36.13 2.21
N LEU A 167 26.87 -35.62 1.09
CA LEU A 167 26.96 -36.26 -0.22
C LEU A 167 28.09 -35.57 -1.02
N LEU A 168 29.22 -36.26 -1.16
CA LEU A 168 30.44 -35.73 -1.77
C LEU A 168 30.68 -36.39 -3.13
N GLU A 169 30.85 -35.63 -4.19
CA GLU A 169 31.24 -36.21 -5.50
C GLU A 169 32.67 -36.79 -5.41
N GLU A 170 32.87 -37.96 -6.01
CA GLU A 170 34.12 -38.72 -5.97
C GLU A 170 35.35 -37.94 -6.51
N ASP A 171 35.13 -37.05 -7.49
CA ASP A 171 36.18 -36.20 -8.07
C ASP A 171 36.55 -34.97 -7.20
N ASP A 172 35.82 -34.72 -6.11
CA ASP A 172 36.09 -33.62 -5.18
C ASP A 172 37.00 -34.03 -4.02
N VAL A 173 38.20 -34.45 -4.38
CA VAL A 173 39.24 -34.93 -3.46
C VAL A 173 39.49 -33.95 -2.32
N LYS A 174 39.47 -32.64 -2.61
CA LYS A 174 39.76 -31.60 -1.62
C LYS A 174 38.69 -31.51 -0.54
N THR A 175 37.41 -31.55 -0.90
CA THR A 175 36.33 -31.55 0.09
C THR A 175 36.29 -32.86 0.85
N ILE A 176 36.52 -34.01 0.19
CA ILE A 176 36.61 -35.32 0.86
C ILE A 176 37.72 -35.33 1.92
N GLN A 177 38.92 -34.86 1.58
CA GLN A 177 40.02 -34.76 2.54
C GLN A 177 39.70 -33.80 3.68
N SER A 178 39.08 -32.66 3.37
CA SER A 178 38.68 -31.68 4.38
C SER A 178 37.66 -32.26 5.37
N VAL A 179 36.68 -33.04 4.90
CA VAL A 179 35.66 -33.68 5.76
C VAL A 179 36.29 -34.81 6.58
N LYS A 180 37.17 -35.63 5.97
CA LYS A 180 37.89 -36.71 6.66
C LYS A 180 38.80 -36.22 7.79
N ALA A 181 39.33 -35.00 7.67
CA ALA A 181 40.16 -34.37 8.70
C ALA A 181 39.35 -33.80 9.88
N MET A 182 38.02 -33.73 9.78
CA MET A 182 37.15 -33.18 10.84
C MET A 182 36.65 -34.28 11.77
N VAL A 183 36.49 -33.94 13.05
CA VAL A 183 35.79 -34.80 14.02
C VAL A 183 34.29 -34.59 13.84
N LEU A 184 33.62 -35.57 13.22
CA LEU A 184 32.18 -35.54 12.98
C LEU A 184 31.42 -36.24 14.13
N PRO A 185 30.28 -35.69 14.59
CA PRO A 185 29.39 -36.40 15.50
C PRO A 185 28.86 -37.71 14.89
N GLU A 186 28.52 -38.71 15.71
CA GLU A 186 28.09 -40.04 15.25
C GLU A 186 26.88 -40.04 14.30
N TYR A 187 26.02 -39.02 14.41
CA TYR A 187 24.85 -38.87 13.54
C TYR A 187 25.16 -38.26 12.16
N PHE A 188 26.42 -37.90 11.87
CA PHE A 188 26.88 -37.49 10.56
C PHE A 188 27.51 -38.68 9.81
N GLY A 189 26.95 -39.00 8.66
CA GLY A 189 27.50 -39.95 7.69
C GLY A 189 28.04 -39.25 6.44
N VAL A 190 29.08 -39.84 5.85
CA VAL A 190 29.67 -39.37 4.59
C VAL A 190 29.34 -40.40 3.50
N VAL A 191 28.75 -39.94 2.40
CA VAL A 191 28.43 -40.76 1.23
C VAL A 191 29.18 -40.19 0.04
N VAL A 192 30.07 -40.99 -0.54
CA VAL A 192 30.78 -40.63 -1.78
C VAL A 192 29.91 -41.01 -2.96
N VAL A 193 29.54 -40.03 -3.78
CA VAL A 193 28.71 -40.17 -4.98
C VAL A 193 29.63 -40.49 -6.17
N PRO A 194 29.41 -41.61 -6.88
CA PRO A 194 30.28 -42.02 -7.98
C PRO A 194 30.36 -40.97 -9.10
N ASP A 195 31.56 -40.82 -9.69
CA ASP A 195 31.75 -39.91 -10.82
C ASP A 195 30.88 -40.34 -12.02
N SER A 196 29.95 -39.47 -12.41
CA SER A 196 29.01 -39.72 -13.50
C SER A 196 28.31 -38.43 -13.93
N LEU A 197 27.85 -38.40 -15.18
CA LEU A 197 27.10 -37.28 -15.74
C LEU A 197 25.57 -37.48 -15.55
N PRO A 198 24.79 -36.40 -15.31
CA PRO A 198 25.21 -35.00 -15.15
C PRO A 198 25.73 -34.70 -13.73
N LYS A 199 26.73 -33.81 -13.59
CA LYS A 199 27.26 -33.38 -12.28
C LYS A 199 26.39 -32.30 -11.65
N THR A 200 25.28 -32.70 -11.02
CA THR A 200 24.27 -31.80 -10.49
C THR A 200 23.87 -32.16 -9.06
N LYS A 201 23.43 -31.16 -8.30
CA LYS A 201 22.85 -31.32 -6.96
C LYS A 201 21.76 -32.42 -6.88
N PRO A 202 20.74 -32.47 -7.78
CA PRO A 202 19.73 -33.52 -7.76
C PRO A 202 20.29 -34.94 -8.00
N LYS A 203 21.37 -35.12 -8.76
CA LYS A 203 22.04 -36.44 -8.91
C LYS A 203 22.56 -36.92 -7.57
N ALA A 204 23.36 -36.10 -6.88
CA ALA A 204 23.91 -36.44 -5.57
C ALA A 204 22.80 -36.79 -4.58
N MET A 205 21.74 -35.98 -4.54
CA MET A 205 20.56 -36.22 -3.70
C MET A 205 19.86 -37.55 -4.03
N ASN A 206 19.67 -37.89 -5.32
CA ASN A 206 19.10 -39.17 -5.74
C ASN A 206 19.97 -40.38 -5.38
N TYR A 207 21.29 -40.22 -5.31
CA TYR A 207 22.19 -41.26 -4.81
C TYR A 207 22.07 -41.41 -3.28
N GLY A 208 22.14 -40.29 -2.56
CA GLY A 208 21.92 -40.23 -1.11
C GLY A 208 20.56 -40.79 -0.68
N PHE A 209 19.57 -40.71 -1.57
CA PHE A 209 18.21 -41.22 -1.39
C PHE A 209 18.15 -42.70 -0.96
N ARG A 210 19.14 -43.50 -1.36
CA ARG A 210 19.25 -44.94 -1.03
C ARG A 210 19.63 -45.21 0.43
N TYR A 211 20.21 -44.22 1.10
CA TYR A 211 20.76 -44.33 2.46
C TYR A 211 19.87 -43.67 3.53
N ILE A 212 18.71 -43.14 3.13
CA ILE A 212 17.77 -42.46 4.04
C ILE A 212 17.12 -43.48 4.99
N THR A 213 17.24 -43.21 6.28
CA THR A 213 16.59 -44.01 7.35
C THR A 213 15.45 -43.29 8.06
N GLY A 214 15.35 -41.96 7.90
CA GLY A 214 14.33 -41.14 8.53
C GLY A 214 12.94 -41.29 7.92
N GLN A 215 11.91 -41.15 8.77
CA GLN A 215 10.51 -41.04 8.32
C GLN A 215 10.28 -39.73 7.55
N TYR A 216 11.01 -38.68 7.93
CA TYR A 216 11.04 -37.39 7.26
C TYR A 216 12.43 -37.10 6.71
N THR A 217 12.48 -36.37 5.59
CA THR A 217 13.72 -35.98 4.92
C THR A 217 13.70 -34.49 4.58
N VAL A 218 14.83 -33.81 4.74
CA VAL A 218 15.04 -32.42 4.30
C VAL A 218 16.38 -32.27 3.58
N ILE A 219 16.46 -31.31 2.67
CA ILE A 219 17.70 -30.91 2.01
C ILE A 219 18.16 -29.57 2.56
N TYR A 220 19.44 -29.46 2.90
CA TYR A 220 20.13 -28.21 3.19
C TYR A 220 21.33 -28.01 2.28
N ASP A 221 21.51 -26.77 1.82
CA ASP A 221 22.74 -26.30 1.17
C ASP A 221 23.83 -26.04 2.22
N ALA A 222 25.09 -26.02 1.77
CA ALA A 222 26.25 -25.96 2.66
C ALA A 222 26.31 -24.65 3.47
N GLU A 223 25.79 -23.55 2.92
CA GLU A 223 25.77 -22.23 3.54
C GLU A 223 24.59 -21.99 4.48
N ASP A 224 23.62 -22.91 4.52
CA ASP A 224 22.36 -22.73 5.22
C ASP A 224 22.51 -22.68 6.73
N VAL A 225 21.75 -21.77 7.34
CA VAL A 225 21.57 -21.69 8.78
C VAL A 225 20.09 -21.79 9.11
N PRO A 226 19.55 -23.02 9.28
CA PRO A 226 18.15 -23.22 9.64
C PRO A 226 17.85 -22.76 11.07
N ASP A 227 16.59 -22.33 11.32
CA ASP A 227 16.07 -22.11 12.67
C ASP A 227 16.30 -23.36 13.54
N PRO A 228 16.89 -23.23 14.75
CA PRO A 228 17.15 -24.36 15.66
C PRO A 228 15.95 -25.29 15.87
N LEU A 229 14.72 -24.77 15.85
CA LEU A 229 13.50 -25.55 16.07
C LEU A 229 12.86 -26.07 14.77
N GLN A 230 13.51 -25.90 13.61
CA GLN A 230 12.88 -26.11 12.31
C GLN A 230 12.41 -27.55 12.09
N LEU A 231 13.19 -28.57 12.47
CA LEU A 231 12.80 -29.97 12.30
C LEU A 231 11.54 -30.32 13.12
N LYS A 232 11.51 -29.96 14.41
CA LYS A 232 10.35 -30.16 15.29
C LYS A 232 9.11 -29.41 14.75
N LYS A 233 9.29 -28.16 14.28
CA LYS A 233 8.22 -27.39 13.61
C LYS A 233 7.74 -28.09 12.33
N ALA A 234 8.62 -28.65 11.50
CA ALA A 234 8.21 -29.34 10.28
C ALA A 234 7.34 -30.58 10.57
N VAL A 235 7.71 -31.40 11.58
CA VAL A 235 6.90 -32.56 11.99
C VAL A 235 5.50 -32.14 12.43
N LEU A 236 5.40 -31.12 13.28
CA LEU A 236 4.09 -30.61 13.72
C LEU A 236 3.33 -29.91 12.60
N ALA A 237 4.01 -29.33 11.62
CA ALA A 237 3.36 -28.75 10.45
C ALA A 237 2.68 -29.83 9.63
N PHE A 238 3.33 -30.98 9.43
CA PHE A 238 2.70 -32.16 8.81
C PHE A 238 1.50 -32.68 9.61
N ALA A 239 1.58 -32.67 10.94
CA ALA A 239 0.48 -33.10 11.80
C ALA A 239 -0.73 -32.15 11.74
N LYS A 240 -0.50 -30.84 11.59
CA LYS A 240 -1.57 -29.82 11.43
C LYS A 240 -2.05 -29.65 9.99
N ALA A 241 -1.31 -30.17 9.01
CA ALA A 241 -1.59 -29.93 7.61
C ALA A 241 -2.81 -30.74 7.11
N PRO A 242 -3.51 -30.26 6.07
CA PRO A 242 -4.57 -31.03 5.42
C PRO A 242 -4.07 -32.37 4.89
N GLN A 243 -4.98 -33.35 4.79
CA GLN A 243 -4.70 -34.63 4.17
C GLN A 243 -4.18 -34.44 2.72
N GLY A 244 -3.21 -35.27 2.31
CA GLY A 244 -2.54 -35.16 1.01
C GLY A 244 -1.36 -34.17 0.98
N THR A 245 -0.95 -33.60 2.11
CA THR A 245 0.24 -32.76 2.20
C THR A 245 1.52 -33.59 2.19
N VAL A 246 2.34 -33.45 1.14
CA VAL A 246 3.58 -34.22 0.97
C VAL A 246 4.82 -33.40 1.31
N CYS A 247 4.75 -32.08 1.13
CA CYS A 247 5.86 -31.18 1.39
C CYS A 247 5.46 -30.09 2.40
N ALA A 248 6.31 -29.88 3.40
CA ALA A 248 6.26 -28.72 4.30
C ALA A 248 7.50 -27.86 4.03
N GLN A 249 7.31 -26.66 3.49
CA GLN A 249 8.39 -25.77 3.09
C GLN A 249 8.60 -24.66 4.12
N ALA A 250 9.84 -24.51 4.60
CA ALA A 250 10.23 -23.36 5.42
C ALA A 250 10.47 -22.13 4.55
N LYS A 251 10.50 -20.94 5.16
CA LYS A 251 10.79 -19.70 4.45
C LYS A 251 12.30 -19.48 4.32
N LEU A 252 12.72 -18.83 3.25
CA LEU A 252 14.13 -18.47 3.05
C LEU A 252 14.31 -16.96 3.17
N ASN A 253 15.45 -16.54 3.72
CA ASN A 253 15.89 -15.15 3.72
C ASN A 253 17.40 -15.05 3.98
N PHE A 254 18.00 -13.86 3.89
CA PHE A 254 19.45 -13.71 3.95
C PHE A 254 19.95 -13.19 5.30
N TYR A 255 21.08 -13.72 5.78
CA TYR A 255 21.72 -13.25 7.03
C TYR A 255 22.61 -12.01 6.85
N ASN A 256 22.96 -11.63 5.60
CA ASN A 256 23.73 -10.43 5.25
C ASN A 256 22.90 -9.32 4.55
N PRO A 257 21.67 -8.99 5.00
CA PRO A 257 20.74 -8.14 4.25
C PRO A 257 21.17 -6.66 4.17
N ARG A 258 22.25 -6.27 4.85
CA ARG A 258 22.74 -4.89 4.96
C ARG A 258 24.12 -4.65 4.33
N GLN A 259 24.72 -5.67 3.72
CA GLN A 259 26.10 -5.60 3.22
C GLN A 259 26.30 -4.53 2.14
N ASP A 260 25.47 -4.53 1.09
CA ASP A 260 25.50 -3.54 0.01
C ASP A 260 24.10 -3.28 -0.56
N LEU A 261 23.99 -2.50 -1.65
CA LEU A 261 22.70 -2.22 -2.28
C LEU A 261 22.07 -3.45 -2.92
N LEU A 262 22.87 -4.32 -3.54
CA LEU A 262 22.41 -5.53 -4.21
C LEU A 262 21.81 -6.49 -3.17
N THR A 263 22.50 -6.74 -2.06
CA THR A 263 22.00 -7.59 -0.97
C THR A 263 20.69 -7.05 -0.38
N LYS A 264 20.54 -5.72 -0.28
CA LYS A 264 19.32 -5.10 0.25
C LYS A 264 18.11 -5.33 -0.64
N VAL A 265 18.25 -5.10 -1.95
CA VAL A 265 17.15 -5.29 -2.92
C VAL A 265 16.85 -6.77 -3.11
N PHE A 266 17.87 -7.61 -3.12
CA PHE A 266 17.73 -9.07 -3.19
C PHE A 266 16.99 -9.62 -1.96
N THR A 267 17.30 -9.13 -0.75
CA THR A 267 16.54 -9.45 0.46
C THR A 267 15.06 -9.04 0.34
N ALA A 268 14.79 -7.86 -0.23
CA ALA A 268 13.43 -7.38 -0.40
C ALA A 268 12.61 -8.28 -1.35
N GLU A 269 13.24 -8.82 -2.40
CA GLU A 269 12.64 -9.82 -3.30
C GLU A 269 12.27 -11.10 -2.56
N TYR A 270 13.18 -11.64 -1.75
CA TYR A 270 12.93 -12.85 -0.97
C TYR A 270 11.80 -12.66 0.04
N SER A 271 11.77 -11.51 0.72
CA SER A 271 10.65 -11.16 1.61
C SER A 271 9.32 -11.04 0.86
N LEU A 272 9.28 -10.50 -0.36
CA LEU A 272 8.07 -10.54 -1.18
C LEU A 272 7.66 -11.98 -1.50
N TRP A 273 8.59 -12.79 -1.98
CA TRP A 273 8.32 -14.15 -2.44
C TRP A 273 7.84 -15.07 -1.29
N PHE A 274 8.65 -15.22 -0.25
CA PHE A 274 8.40 -16.17 0.84
C PHE A 274 7.37 -15.69 1.86
N ASP A 275 7.25 -14.38 2.10
CA ASP A 275 6.31 -13.87 3.10
C ASP A 275 4.97 -13.42 2.51
N LEU A 276 4.84 -13.17 1.20
CA LEU A 276 3.55 -12.76 0.60
C LEU A 276 3.09 -13.68 -0.54
N ILE A 277 3.92 -13.94 -1.55
CA ILE A 277 3.49 -14.66 -2.75
C ILE A 277 3.20 -16.14 -2.44
N LEU A 278 4.15 -16.86 -1.84
CA LEU A 278 3.96 -18.28 -1.53
C LEU A 278 2.78 -18.53 -0.57
N PRO A 279 2.61 -17.78 0.55
CA PRO A 279 1.40 -17.88 1.36
C PRO A 279 0.12 -17.57 0.57
N GLY A 280 0.16 -16.55 -0.30
CA GLY A 280 -0.94 -16.22 -1.21
C GLY A 280 -1.35 -17.42 -2.08
N LEU A 281 -0.37 -18.08 -2.70
CA LEU A 281 -0.58 -19.29 -3.52
C LEU A 281 -1.15 -20.46 -2.70
N GLN A 282 -0.60 -20.71 -1.52
CA GLN A 282 -1.12 -21.76 -0.62
C GLN A 282 -2.59 -21.51 -0.25
N SER A 283 -2.96 -20.25 0.00
CA SER A 283 -4.33 -19.91 0.41
C SER A 283 -5.40 -20.20 -0.66
N ILE A 284 -5.01 -20.31 -1.93
CA ILE A 284 -5.88 -20.61 -3.07
C ILE A 284 -5.70 -22.04 -3.59
N ASP A 285 -4.93 -22.87 -2.90
CA ASP A 285 -4.62 -24.26 -3.29
C ASP A 285 -3.96 -24.31 -4.69
N ALA A 286 -3.05 -23.36 -4.97
CA ALA A 286 -2.32 -23.28 -6.24
C ALA A 286 -1.11 -24.23 -6.27
N PRO A 287 -0.63 -24.63 -7.46
CA PRO A 287 0.69 -25.23 -7.62
C PRO A 287 1.77 -24.32 -7.03
N ILE A 288 2.50 -24.83 -6.03
CA ILE A 288 3.58 -24.10 -5.37
C ILE A 288 4.91 -24.54 -6.00
N PRO A 289 5.60 -23.66 -6.75
CA PRO A 289 6.99 -23.92 -7.09
C PRO A 289 7.81 -23.94 -5.79
N LEU A 290 8.37 -25.09 -5.44
CA LEU A 290 9.20 -25.18 -4.23
C LEU A 290 10.43 -24.29 -4.43
N GLY A 291 10.92 -23.74 -3.33
CA GLY A 291 12.04 -22.80 -3.33
C GLY A 291 13.21 -23.41 -2.58
N GLY A 292 14.30 -23.64 -3.29
CA GLY A 292 15.62 -24.02 -2.83
C GLY A 292 15.64 -25.11 -1.76
N THR A 293 16.29 -24.74 -0.65
CA THR A 293 16.50 -25.56 0.53
C THR A 293 15.28 -25.61 1.46
N SER A 294 15.34 -26.43 2.52
CA SER A 294 14.35 -26.47 3.61
C SER A 294 12.95 -26.88 3.15
N ASN A 295 12.91 -27.71 2.11
CA ASN A 295 11.75 -28.47 1.71
C ASN A 295 11.76 -29.79 2.48
N HIS A 296 10.84 -29.93 3.43
CA HIS A 296 10.69 -31.12 4.26
C HIS A 296 9.67 -32.06 3.61
N PHE A 297 10.00 -33.34 3.51
CA PHE A 297 9.15 -34.36 2.88
C PHE A 297 8.90 -35.53 3.83
N ARG A 298 7.76 -36.18 3.68
CA ARG A 298 7.62 -37.57 4.14
C ARG A 298 8.43 -38.45 3.20
N THR A 299 9.35 -39.25 3.74
CA THR A 299 10.27 -40.06 2.93
C THR A 299 9.52 -41.03 2.01
N ALA A 300 8.42 -41.61 2.46
CA ALA A 300 7.59 -42.52 1.66
C ALA A 300 6.99 -41.83 0.43
N ASP A 301 6.47 -40.62 0.58
CA ASP A 301 5.85 -39.86 -0.51
C ASP A 301 6.89 -39.38 -1.52
N LEU A 302 8.07 -38.95 -1.04
CA LEU A 302 9.19 -38.60 -1.90
C LEU A 302 9.70 -39.81 -2.72
N LYS A 303 9.64 -41.03 -2.14
CA LYS A 303 9.94 -42.28 -2.86
C LYS A 303 8.91 -42.56 -3.95
N ALA A 304 7.62 -42.34 -3.67
CA ALA A 304 6.55 -42.44 -4.67
C ALA A 304 6.66 -41.39 -5.80
N LEU A 305 7.32 -40.27 -5.54
CA LEU A 305 7.63 -39.23 -6.53
C LEU A 305 8.91 -39.50 -7.32
N LYS A 306 9.62 -40.59 -7.03
CA LYS A 306 10.86 -40.98 -7.72
C LYS A 306 11.99 -39.94 -7.58
N GLY A 307 12.01 -39.19 -6.48
CA GLY A 307 13.06 -38.20 -6.19
C GLY A 307 13.05 -36.98 -7.11
N TRP A 308 14.24 -36.45 -7.37
CA TRP A 308 14.47 -35.22 -8.14
C TRP A 308 14.85 -35.50 -9.59
N ASP A 309 14.56 -34.58 -10.50
CA ASP A 309 15.05 -34.67 -11.87
C ASP A 309 16.54 -34.27 -11.93
N ALA A 310 17.41 -35.24 -12.22
CA ALA A 310 18.87 -35.03 -12.25
C ALA A 310 19.33 -34.03 -13.32
N TYR A 311 18.52 -33.79 -14.35
CA TYR A 311 18.86 -32.90 -15.48
C TYR A 311 18.27 -31.50 -15.36
N ASN A 312 17.39 -31.25 -14.39
CA ASN A 312 16.78 -29.93 -14.19
C ASN A 312 17.63 -29.10 -13.22
N VAL A 313 17.99 -27.87 -13.61
CA VAL A 313 18.79 -26.97 -12.75
C VAL A 313 17.97 -26.24 -11.67
N THR A 314 16.65 -26.37 -11.68
CA THR A 314 15.71 -26.00 -10.60
C THR A 314 14.86 -27.21 -10.25
N GLU A 315 15.49 -28.22 -9.67
CA GLU A 315 14.89 -29.49 -9.28
C GLU A 315 13.74 -29.35 -8.26
N ASP A 316 13.81 -28.30 -7.46
CA ASP A 316 12.83 -27.86 -6.48
C ASP A 316 11.52 -27.43 -7.15
N CYS A 317 11.60 -26.52 -8.11
CA CYS A 317 10.45 -26.04 -8.85
C CYS A 317 9.78 -27.19 -9.61
N ASP A 318 10.54 -28.04 -10.30
CA ASP A 318 10.03 -29.24 -10.97
C ASP A 318 9.28 -30.18 -10.00
N LEU A 319 9.91 -30.52 -8.87
CA LEU A 319 9.29 -31.39 -7.88
C LEU A 319 7.98 -30.79 -7.33
N GLY A 320 7.95 -29.48 -7.10
CA GLY A 320 6.74 -28.74 -6.70
C GLY A 320 5.59 -28.87 -7.70
N ILE A 321 5.89 -28.82 -8.99
CA ILE A 321 4.87 -28.95 -10.04
C ILE A 321 4.47 -30.40 -10.25
N ARG A 322 5.39 -31.37 -10.15
CA ARG A 322 5.04 -32.80 -10.15
C ARG A 322 4.14 -33.18 -8.98
N LEU A 323 4.37 -32.63 -7.80
CA LEU A 323 3.49 -32.75 -6.63
C LEU A 323 2.07 -32.27 -6.97
N ALA A 324 1.96 -31.07 -7.53
CA ALA A 324 0.66 -30.48 -7.89
C ALA A 324 -0.07 -31.29 -8.97
N LYS A 325 0.64 -31.78 -10.00
CA LYS A 325 0.04 -32.63 -11.06
C LYS A 325 -0.52 -33.95 -10.50
N LYS A 326 0.09 -34.51 -9.45
CA LYS A 326 -0.42 -35.70 -8.74
C LYS A 326 -1.49 -35.39 -7.68
N GLY A 327 -1.91 -34.13 -7.55
CA GLY A 327 -2.95 -33.71 -6.59
C GLY A 327 -2.45 -33.57 -5.15
N PHE A 328 -1.14 -33.67 -4.91
CA PHE A 328 -0.55 -33.47 -3.59
C PHE A 328 -0.46 -31.98 -3.23
N LYS A 329 -0.36 -31.70 -1.92
CA LYS A 329 -0.30 -30.34 -1.39
C LYS A 329 1.06 -30.03 -0.77
N THR A 330 1.41 -28.76 -0.83
CA THR A 330 2.54 -28.16 -0.12
C THR A 330 2.02 -27.14 0.88
N VAL A 331 2.58 -27.13 2.08
CA VAL A 331 2.27 -26.15 3.13
C VAL A 331 3.51 -25.35 3.52
N ILE A 332 3.32 -24.09 3.86
CA ILE A 332 4.35 -23.19 4.37
C ILE A 332 4.12 -23.03 5.86
N PHE A 333 5.21 -23.11 6.63
CA PHE A 333 5.18 -22.99 8.08
C PHE A 333 6.13 -21.90 8.60
N ASN A 334 5.91 -21.45 9.83
CA ASN A 334 6.62 -20.33 10.45
C ASN A 334 8.04 -20.68 10.96
N SER A 335 8.88 -21.12 10.04
CA SER A 335 10.32 -21.33 10.24
C SER A 335 11.12 -20.66 9.14
N THR A 336 12.37 -20.30 9.42
CA THR A 336 13.24 -19.64 8.46
C THR A 336 14.59 -20.32 8.39
N THR A 337 15.09 -20.48 7.17
CA THR A 337 16.49 -20.80 6.91
C THR A 337 17.17 -19.55 6.37
N TRP A 338 18.34 -19.26 6.94
CA TRP A 338 19.14 -18.10 6.57
C TRP A 338 20.24 -18.50 5.60
N GLU A 339 20.29 -17.81 4.47
CA GLU A 339 21.26 -18.00 3.38
C GLU A 339 22.17 -16.78 3.19
N GLU A 340 23.19 -16.92 2.35
CA GLU A 340 24.03 -15.82 1.91
C GLU A 340 23.43 -15.09 0.70
N ALA A 341 23.14 -13.79 0.82
CA ALA A 341 22.86 -12.95 -0.34
C ALA A 341 24.15 -12.70 -1.13
N ASN A 342 24.07 -12.83 -2.45
CA ASN A 342 25.18 -12.48 -3.32
C ASN A 342 25.49 -10.98 -3.28
N SER A 343 26.69 -10.62 -2.81
CA SER A 343 27.21 -9.25 -2.75
C SER A 343 27.99 -8.82 -4.00
N LYS A 344 28.40 -9.78 -4.85
CA LYS A 344 29.09 -9.49 -6.12
C LYS A 344 28.16 -9.64 -7.31
N LEU A 345 28.03 -8.58 -8.10
CA LEU A 345 27.14 -8.54 -9.27
C LEU A 345 27.41 -9.67 -10.28
N GLY A 346 28.67 -9.99 -10.58
CA GLY A 346 29.01 -11.09 -11.48
C GLY A 346 28.64 -12.47 -10.94
N ASN A 347 28.70 -12.67 -9.61
CA ASN A 347 28.26 -13.92 -8.98
C ASN A 347 26.73 -14.02 -8.96
N TRP A 348 26.07 -12.92 -8.59
CA TRP A 348 24.61 -12.79 -8.65
C TRP A 348 24.06 -13.06 -10.05
N TYR A 349 24.70 -12.50 -11.09
CA TYR A 349 24.29 -12.69 -12.48
C TYR A 349 24.32 -14.16 -12.92
N ARG A 350 25.38 -14.90 -12.56
CA ARG A 350 25.48 -16.35 -12.81
C ARG A 350 24.40 -17.12 -12.05
N GLN A 351 24.18 -16.79 -10.78
CA GLN A 351 23.14 -17.43 -9.95
C GLN A 351 21.74 -17.20 -10.55
N ARG A 352 21.44 -15.94 -10.91
CA ARG A 352 20.12 -15.55 -11.42
C ARG A 352 19.84 -16.13 -12.80
N SER A 353 20.83 -16.13 -13.69
CA SER A 353 20.70 -16.74 -15.03
C SER A 353 20.42 -18.24 -14.91
N ARG A 354 21.07 -18.94 -13.97
CA ARG A 354 20.80 -20.35 -13.67
C ARG A 354 19.36 -20.59 -13.22
N TRP A 355 18.85 -19.80 -12.28
CA TRP A 355 17.48 -19.93 -11.80
C TRP A 355 16.47 -19.70 -12.92
N ILE A 356 16.61 -18.61 -13.68
CA ILE A 356 15.69 -18.30 -14.78
C ILE A 356 15.72 -19.43 -15.84
N LYS A 357 16.90 -19.97 -16.15
CA LYS A 357 17.04 -21.11 -17.06
C LYS A 357 16.27 -22.33 -16.55
N GLY A 358 16.38 -22.65 -15.27
CA GLY A 358 15.64 -23.77 -14.69
C GLY A 358 14.13 -23.58 -14.70
N TYR A 359 13.64 -22.36 -14.42
CA TYR A 359 12.22 -22.05 -14.58
C TYR A 359 11.75 -22.23 -16.04
N MET A 360 12.57 -21.82 -17.02
CA MET A 360 12.29 -22.07 -18.45
C MET A 360 12.28 -23.57 -18.78
N GLN A 361 13.24 -24.35 -18.27
CA GLN A 361 13.28 -25.81 -18.45
C GLN A 361 12.05 -26.48 -17.86
N THR A 362 11.73 -26.15 -16.61
CA THR A 362 10.57 -26.69 -15.88
C THR A 362 9.27 -26.36 -16.61
N PHE A 363 9.14 -25.13 -17.13
CA PHE A 363 8.01 -24.75 -17.98
C PHE A 363 7.92 -25.64 -19.24
N LEU A 364 9.01 -25.79 -19.98
CA LEU A 364 9.04 -26.59 -21.20
C LEU A 364 8.73 -28.07 -20.96
N VAL A 365 9.25 -28.66 -19.87
CA VAL A 365 9.00 -30.07 -19.50
C VAL A 365 7.52 -30.27 -19.20
N HIS A 366 6.92 -29.47 -18.33
CA HIS A 366 5.52 -29.67 -17.94
C HIS A 366 4.51 -29.28 -19.02
N MET A 367 4.87 -28.43 -19.98
CA MET A 367 4.02 -28.11 -21.13
C MET A 367 3.92 -29.24 -22.16
N ARG A 368 4.80 -30.24 -22.14
CA ARG A 368 4.67 -31.45 -22.98
C ARG A 368 3.41 -32.24 -22.65
N GLN A 369 3.07 -32.28 -21.37
CA GLN A 369 1.95 -33.03 -20.83
C GLN A 369 0.98 -32.08 -20.12
N TRP A 370 0.65 -30.96 -20.78
CA TRP A 370 -0.25 -29.95 -20.21
C TRP A 370 -1.63 -30.53 -19.84
N ARG A 371 -2.07 -31.59 -20.53
CA ARG A 371 -3.33 -32.32 -20.25
C ARG A 371 -3.39 -32.91 -18.84
N MET A 372 -2.26 -33.30 -18.26
CA MET A 372 -2.25 -33.84 -16.88
C MET A 372 -2.65 -32.80 -15.82
N PHE A 373 -2.56 -31.49 -16.11
CA PHE A 373 -3.16 -30.47 -15.24
C PHE A 373 -4.69 -30.48 -15.32
N VAL A 374 -5.24 -30.92 -16.46
CA VAL A 374 -6.66 -30.92 -16.81
C VAL A 374 -7.33 -32.26 -16.47
N ASP A 375 -6.59 -33.37 -16.48
CA ASP A 375 -7.10 -34.72 -16.21
C ASP A 375 -7.66 -34.87 -14.77
N ASN A 376 -7.22 -34.01 -13.83
CA ASN A 376 -7.82 -33.84 -12.50
C ASN A 376 -9.03 -32.87 -12.46
N ARG A 377 -9.62 -32.53 -13.61
CA ARG A 377 -10.71 -31.55 -13.82
C ARG A 377 -10.44 -30.13 -13.26
N LYS A 378 -9.17 -29.71 -13.15
CA LYS A 378 -8.78 -28.39 -12.63
C LYS A 378 -8.01 -27.57 -13.67
N TRP A 379 -8.69 -27.10 -14.73
CA TRP A 379 -8.16 -26.08 -15.66
C TRP A 379 -7.52 -24.87 -14.97
N ARG A 380 -8.00 -24.57 -13.76
CA ARG A 380 -7.44 -23.57 -12.86
C ARG A 380 -5.94 -23.78 -12.58
N ASP A 381 -5.48 -25.00 -12.36
CA ASP A 381 -4.09 -25.24 -11.96
C ASP A 381 -3.13 -25.04 -13.13
N LEU A 382 -3.58 -25.32 -14.36
CA LEU A 382 -2.87 -24.93 -15.58
C LEU A 382 -2.77 -23.40 -15.69
N LEU A 383 -3.88 -22.67 -15.52
CA LEU A 383 -3.88 -21.21 -15.57
C LEU A 383 -2.96 -20.61 -14.49
N LEU A 384 -2.99 -21.15 -13.28
CA LEU A 384 -2.15 -20.70 -12.17
C LEU A 384 -0.67 -20.97 -12.48
N PHE A 385 -0.34 -22.13 -13.04
CA PHE A 385 1.02 -22.44 -13.50
C PHE A 385 1.49 -21.49 -14.62
N GLN A 386 0.60 -21.15 -15.56
CA GLN A 386 0.89 -20.13 -16.58
C GLN A 386 1.19 -18.78 -15.93
N MET A 387 0.45 -18.36 -14.90
CA MET A 387 0.66 -17.05 -14.26
C MET A 387 1.90 -17.03 -13.34
N THR A 388 2.18 -18.11 -12.62
CA THR A 388 3.26 -18.14 -11.60
C THR A 388 4.63 -18.48 -12.17
N VAL A 389 4.69 -19.34 -13.20
CA VAL A 389 5.95 -19.76 -13.83
C VAL A 389 6.08 -19.11 -15.21
N GLY A 390 5.15 -19.37 -16.12
CA GLY A 390 5.23 -18.90 -17.51
C GLY A 390 5.26 -17.38 -17.64
N GLY A 391 4.28 -16.70 -17.04
CA GLY A 391 4.09 -15.25 -17.09
C GLY A 391 5.20 -14.49 -16.40
N LYS A 392 5.72 -15.00 -15.28
CA LYS A 392 6.87 -14.40 -14.58
C LYS A 392 8.13 -14.48 -15.42
N VAL A 393 8.43 -15.63 -16.00
CA VAL A 393 9.57 -15.78 -16.92
C VAL A 393 9.40 -14.86 -18.13
N LEU A 394 8.21 -14.84 -18.73
CA LEU A 394 7.91 -14.01 -19.90
C LEU A 394 8.05 -12.51 -19.60
N SER A 395 7.67 -12.07 -18.40
CA SER A 395 7.77 -10.67 -17.97
C SER A 395 9.21 -10.13 -18.03
N TYR A 396 10.22 -10.97 -17.78
CA TYR A 396 11.62 -10.56 -17.88
C TYR A 396 12.03 -10.17 -19.30
N PHE A 397 11.39 -10.74 -20.33
CA PHE A 397 11.65 -10.39 -21.73
C PHE A 397 10.82 -9.20 -22.20
N ILE A 398 9.57 -9.09 -21.73
CA ILE A 398 8.68 -8.01 -22.18
C ILE A 398 9.02 -6.67 -21.51
N ASN A 399 9.42 -6.65 -20.23
CA ASN A 399 9.66 -5.42 -19.46
C ASN A 399 10.62 -4.45 -20.17
N PRO A 400 11.84 -4.87 -20.59
CA PRO A 400 12.77 -3.98 -21.29
C PRO A 400 12.21 -3.43 -22.59
N LEU A 401 11.46 -4.25 -23.35
CA LEU A 401 10.84 -3.82 -24.60
C LEU A 401 9.81 -2.71 -24.35
N MET A 402 8.91 -2.92 -23.38
CA MET A 402 7.86 -1.94 -23.04
C MET A 402 8.45 -0.65 -22.46
N TRP A 403 9.49 -0.76 -21.63
CA TRP A 403 10.18 0.41 -21.08
C TRP A 403 10.95 1.17 -22.16
N LEU A 404 11.64 0.46 -23.06
CA LEU A 404 12.32 1.08 -24.20
C LEU A 404 11.33 1.79 -25.12
N MET A 405 10.18 1.18 -25.43
CA MET A 405 9.11 1.83 -26.18
C MET A 405 8.57 3.07 -25.47
N THR A 406 8.38 3.00 -24.16
CA THR A 406 7.92 4.15 -23.35
C THR A 406 8.94 5.29 -23.36
N ILE A 407 10.22 4.97 -23.15
CA ILE A 407 11.33 5.94 -23.20
C ILE A 407 11.44 6.54 -24.60
N ALA A 408 11.41 5.70 -25.65
CA ALA A 408 11.49 6.16 -27.04
C ALA A 408 10.30 7.05 -27.41
N TYR A 409 9.10 6.71 -26.93
CA TYR A 409 7.91 7.52 -27.11
C TYR A 409 8.08 8.92 -26.52
N PHE A 410 8.58 9.04 -25.28
CA PHE A 410 8.75 10.34 -24.64
C PHE A 410 9.98 11.11 -25.15
N ALA A 411 11.09 10.43 -25.43
CA ALA A 411 12.34 11.06 -25.88
C ALA A 411 12.28 11.50 -27.35
N PHE A 412 11.58 10.75 -28.21
CA PHE A 412 11.54 10.96 -29.66
C PHE A 412 10.10 11.13 -30.17
N ARG A 413 9.21 11.69 -29.35
CA ARG A 413 7.79 11.87 -29.68
C ARG A 413 7.54 12.50 -31.06
N PRO A 414 8.25 13.56 -31.50
CA PRO A 414 7.97 14.18 -32.79
C PRO A 414 8.20 13.24 -33.99
N THR A 415 9.13 12.28 -33.87
CA THR A 415 9.50 11.37 -34.96
C THR A 415 8.88 9.98 -34.81
N LEU A 416 8.93 9.40 -33.61
CA LEU A 416 8.44 8.05 -33.31
C LEU A 416 7.06 8.03 -32.65
N GLY A 417 6.56 9.17 -32.17
CA GLY A 417 5.28 9.27 -31.46
C GLY A 417 4.09 8.74 -32.26
N PRO A 418 3.84 9.23 -33.49
CA PRO A 418 2.72 8.75 -34.32
C PRO A 418 2.80 7.24 -34.62
N LEU A 419 4.02 6.73 -34.85
CA LEU A 419 4.25 5.30 -35.09
C LEU A 419 3.91 4.47 -33.85
N ILE A 420 4.39 4.88 -32.67
CA ILE A 420 4.08 4.17 -31.43
C ILE A 420 2.59 4.29 -31.09
N GLU A 421 1.98 5.48 -31.23
CA GLU A 421 0.55 5.70 -31.02
C GLU A 421 -0.31 4.79 -31.91
N SER A 422 0.12 4.55 -33.15
CA SER A 422 -0.57 3.63 -34.07
C SER A 422 -0.60 2.18 -33.57
N PHE A 423 0.37 1.75 -32.74
CA PHE A 423 0.40 0.39 -32.20
C PHE A 423 -0.48 0.19 -30.96
N PHE A 424 -0.93 1.27 -30.31
CA PHE A 424 -1.70 1.23 -29.07
C PHE A 424 -3.12 1.78 -29.28
N PRO A 425 -4.03 0.99 -29.88
CA PRO A 425 -5.44 1.38 -29.91
C PRO A 425 -5.96 1.53 -28.49
N TRP A 426 -7.01 2.34 -28.31
CA TRP A 426 -7.46 2.77 -26.98
C TRP A 426 -7.61 1.66 -25.92
N PRO A 427 -8.10 0.42 -26.21
CA PRO A 427 -8.18 -0.61 -25.17
C PRO A 427 -6.78 -1.05 -24.69
N VAL A 428 -5.86 -1.25 -25.64
CA VAL A 428 -4.47 -1.66 -25.37
C VAL A 428 -3.74 -0.53 -24.65
N LEU A 429 -3.91 0.72 -25.09
CA LEU A 429 -3.31 1.88 -24.45
C LEU A 429 -3.73 1.99 -22.99
N TYR A 430 -5.03 1.94 -22.67
CA TYR A 430 -5.49 2.10 -21.29
C TYR A 430 -5.11 0.92 -20.40
N MET A 431 -5.13 -0.31 -20.91
CA MET A 431 -4.59 -1.47 -20.17
C MET A 431 -3.08 -1.32 -19.92
N GLY A 432 -2.34 -0.85 -20.92
CA GLY A 432 -0.89 -0.62 -20.83
C GLY A 432 -0.54 0.48 -19.84
N VAL A 433 -1.24 1.62 -19.89
CA VAL A 433 -1.09 2.73 -18.94
C VAL A 433 -1.46 2.28 -17.53
N PHE A 434 -2.52 1.49 -17.36
CA PHE A 434 -2.87 0.90 -16.07
C PHE A 434 -1.74 -0.02 -15.57
N ALA A 435 -1.27 -0.97 -16.36
CA ALA A 435 -0.17 -1.86 -15.96
C ALA A 435 1.13 -1.08 -15.69
N PHE A 436 1.42 -0.05 -16.47
CA PHE A 436 2.60 0.79 -16.31
C PHE A 436 2.53 1.63 -15.04
N VAL A 437 1.46 2.40 -14.82
CA VAL A 437 1.36 3.29 -13.66
C VAL A 437 1.01 2.50 -12.40
N PHE A 438 -0.08 1.74 -12.44
CA PHE A 438 -0.61 1.03 -11.29
C PHE A 438 0.16 -0.26 -11.01
N GLY A 439 0.50 -1.05 -12.04
CA GLY A 439 1.23 -2.30 -11.86
C GLY A 439 2.62 -2.09 -11.26
N ASN A 440 3.43 -1.17 -11.80
CA ASN A 440 4.74 -0.87 -11.22
C ASN A 440 4.64 -0.34 -9.79
N PHE A 441 3.69 0.55 -9.51
CA PHE A 441 3.46 1.04 -8.15
C PHE A 441 3.05 -0.08 -7.20
N LEU A 442 2.12 -0.95 -7.61
CA LEU A 442 1.68 -2.11 -6.85
C LEU A 442 2.87 -3.03 -6.52
N TYR A 443 3.73 -3.30 -7.49
CA TYR A 443 4.92 -4.10 -7.27
C TYR A 443 5.92 -3.44 -6.32
N LEU A 444 6.23 -2.15 -6.48
CA LEU A 444 7.06 -1.43 -5.53
C LEU A 444 6.50 -1.54 -4.10
N TYR A 445 5.18 -1.33 -3.97
CA TYR A 445 4.48 -1.43 -2.70
C TYR A 445 4.51 -2.86 -2.13
N LEU A 446 4.42 -3.88 -2.97
CA LEU A 446 4.56 -5.29 -2.61
C LEU A 446 5.91 -5.61 -1.95
N TYR A 447 7.01 -5.12 -2.52
CA TYR A 447 8.35 -5.26 -1.92
C TYR A 447 8.41 -4.58 -0.56
N MET A 448 7.81 -3.38 -0.41
CA MET A 448 7.73 -2.65 0.85
C MET A 448 6.95 -3.44 1.91
N ILE A 449 5.78 -3.99 1.55
CA ILE A 449 4.97 -4.81 2.45
C ILE A 449 5.72 -6.09 2.85
N GLY A 450 6.40 -6.74 1.91
CA GLY A 450 7.20 -7.94 2.19
C GLY A 450 8.26 -7.66 3.27
N CYS A 451 9.03 -6.58 3.09
CA CYS A 451 10.01 -6.13 4.07
C CYS A 451 9.37 -5.80 5.43
N ALA A 452 8.26 -5.05 5.43
CA ALA A 452 7.57 -4.65 6.66
C ALA A 452 6.98 -5.85 7.41
N LYS A 453 6.36 -6.81 6.70
CA LYS A 453 5.81 -8.04 7.27
C LYS A 453 6.89 -8.86 7.98
N ARG A 454 8.10 -8.84 7.44
CA ARG A 454 9.28 -9.54 7.98
C ARG A 454 9.95 -8.80 9.15
N GLY A 455 9.68 -7.51 9.32
CA GLY A 455 10.37 -6.65 10.30
C GLY A 455 11.66 -6.02 9.77
N PHE A 456 11.88 -6.04 8.44
CA PHE A 456 13.00 -5.37 7.77
C PHE A 456 12.65 -3.95 7.34
N ASP A 457 12.18 -3.17 8.30
CA ASP A 457 11.74 -1.78 8.15
C ASP A 457 12.77 -0.88 7.45
N GLY A 458 14.06 -1.05 7.79
CA GLY A 458 15.15 -0.29 7.19
C GLY A 458 15.40 -0.59 5.71
N LEU A 459 14.88 -1.71 5.19
CA LEU A 459 15.02 -2.12 3.79
C LEU A 459 13.94 -1.52 2.88
N VAL A 460 12.81 -1.09 3.44
CA VAL A 460 11.64 -0.56 2.70
C VAL A 460 12.04 0.56 1.73
N LYS A 461 12.93 1.47 2.15
CA LYS A 461 13.41 2.58 1.30
C LYS A 461 14.22 2.12 0.08
N TYR A 462 14.80 0.92 0.12
CA TYR A 462 15.54 0.38 -1.03
C TYR A 462 14.62 -0.29 -2.05
N ALA A 463 13.32 -0.43 -1.75
CA ALA A 463 12.33 -0.87 -2.73
C ALA A 463 12.28 0.06 -3.95
N PHE A 464 12.62 1.35 -3.82
CA PHE A 464 12.72 2.28 -4.96
C PHE A 464 13.80 1.91 -5.98
N PHE A 465 14.77 1.06 -5.62
CA PHE A 465 15.80 0.55 -6.53
C PHE A 465 15.38 -0.74 -7.26
N VAL A 466 14.23 -1.31 -6.93
CA VAL A 466 13.71 -2.54 -7.53
C VAL A 466 13.53 -2.47 -9.06
N PRO A 467 13.10 -1.35 -9.68
CA PRO A 467 12.99 -1.29 -11.15
C PRO A 467 14.34 -1.48 -11.85
N PHE A 468 15.43 -0.94 -11.29
CA PHE A 468 16.78 -1.19 -11.80
C PHE A 468 17.20 -2.65 -11.63
N TYR A 469 16.77 -3.27 -10.54
CA TYR A 469 17.00 -4.69 -10.30
C TYR A 469 16.23 -5.59 -11.28
N TRP A 470 15.01 -5.22 -11.68
CA TRP A 470 14.28 -5.93 -12.75
C TRP A 470 15.00 -5.85 -14.10
N LEU A 471 15.63 -4.71 -14.43
CA LEU A 471 16.45 -4.61 -15.63
C LEU A 471 17.63 -5.60 -15.59
N LEU A 472 18.29 -5.72 -14.44
CA LEU A 472 19.36 -6.71 -14.24
C LEU A 472 18.83 -8.16 -14.41
N MET A 473 17.62 -8.44 -13.91
CA MET A 473 16.98 -9.75 -14.11
C MET A 473 16.67 -10.03 -15.58
N SER A 474 16.23 -9.02 -16.33
CA SER A 474 16.02 -9.15 -17.77
C SER A 474 17.31 -9.46 -18.52
N ILE A 475 18.43 -8.85 -18.15
CA ILE A 475 19.75 -9.17 -18.74
C ILE A 475 20.14 -10.62 -18.41
N ALA A 476 19.90 -11.08 -17.19
CA ALA A 476 20.11 -12.47 -16.80
C ALA A 476 19.17 -13.44 -17.55
N ALA A 477 17.93 -13.03 -17.86
CA ALA A 477 16.98 -13.84 -18.61
C ALA A 477 17.41 -14.10 -20.06
N TRP A 478 17.97 -13.09 -20.75
CA TRP A 478 18.54 -13.28 -22.09
C TRP A 478 19.73 -14.26 -22.08
N LYS A 479 20.58 -14.19 -21.06
CA LYS A 479 21.67 -15.17 -20.89
C LYS A 479 21.17 -16.57 -20.57
N ALA A 480 20.12 -16.67 -19.75
CA ALA A 480 19.46 -17.93 -19.46
C ALA A 480 18.90 -18.58 -20.73
N LEU A 481 18.31 -17.79 -21.64
CA LEU A 481 17.80 -18.26 -22.93
C LEU A 481 18.93 -18.76 -23.85
N ASP A 482 20.03 -18.00 -23.97
CA ASP A 482 21.25 -18.40 -24.69
C ASP A 482 21.78 -19.75 -24.17
N GLU A 483 21.95 -19.87 -22.84
CA GLU A 483 22.41 -21.12 -22.24
C GLU A 483 21.41 -22.26 -22.41
N LEU A 484 20.10 -22.00 -22.37
CA LEU A 484 19.09 -23.04 -22.58
C LEU A 484 19.19 -23.68 -23.97
N ILE A 485 19.49 -22.88 -24.98
CA ILE A 485 19.58 -23.31 -26.38
C ILE A 485 20.93 -23.99 -26.66
N PHE A 486 22.04 -23.35 -26.29
CA PHE A 486 23.38 -23.80 -26.69
C PHE A 486 24.11 -24.64 -25.65
N ARG A 487 23.78 -24.49 -24.36
CA ARG A 487 24.47 -25.15 -23.22
C ARG A 487 23.48 -25.63 -22.15
N PRO A 488 22.50 -26.48 -22.51
CA PRO A 488 21.34 -26.78 -21.67
C PRO A 488 21.68 -27.36 -20.28
N TYR A 489 22.74 -28.16 -20.20
CA TYR A 489 23.19 -28.82 -18.96
C TYR A 489 24.34 -28.08 -18.26
N TYR A 490 24.71 -26.89 -18.74
CA TYR A 490 25.81 -26.13 -18.16
C TYR A 490 25.43 -25.59 -16.77
N TRP A 491 26.22 -25.96 -15.77
CA TRP A 491 26.06 -25.49 -14.39
C TRP A 491 27.03 -24.33 -14.12
N ALA A 492 26.53 -23.08 -14.19
CA ALA A 492 27.31 -21.89 -13.85
C ALA A 492 27.52 -21.80 -12.33
N LYS A 493 28.62 -22.37 -11.83
CA LYS A 493 28.91 -22.41 -10.39
C LYS A 493 29.11 -21.00 -9.80
N THR A 494 28.52 -20.77 -8.63
CA THR A 494 28.68 -19.56 -7.83
C THR A 494 29.70 -19.78 -6.71
N GLU A 495 30.41 -18.71 -6.35
CA GLU A 495 31.27 -18.71 -5.15
C GLU A 495 30.43 -18.41 -3.91
N HIS A 496 30.52 -19.26 -2.89
CA HIS A 496 29.91 -19.05 -1.57
C HIS A 496 30.99 -18.63 -0.54
N GLY A 497 30.59 -17.95 0.53
CA GLY A 497 31.49 -17.39 1.55
C GLY A 497 32.04 -16.00 1.20
N LEU A 498 31.31 -15.20 0.43
CA LEU A 498 31.70 -13.82 0.09
C LEU A 498 31.69 -12.90 1.33
N HIS A 499 30.87 -13.19 2.32
CA HIS A 499 30.82 -12.51 3.62
C HIS A 499 32.05 -12.78 4.50
N LEU A 500 32.80 -13.88 4.23
CA LEU A 500 34.01 -14.24 4.98
C LEU A 500 35.22 -13.39 4.55
N LYS A 501 35.19 -12.77 3.37
CA LYS A 501 36.20 -11.78 2.96
C LYS A 501 35.86 -10.44 3.63
N LYS A 502 36.48 -10.18 4.79
CA LYS A 502 36.50 -8.83 5.39
C LYS A 502 37.22 -7.87 4.45
N ASP A 503 36.47 -7.05 3.71
CA ASP A 503 37.01 -5.81 3.17
C ASP A 503 36.91 -4.72 4.26
N GLU A 504 38.05 -4.35 4.85
CA GLU A 504 38.21 -3.28 5.85
C GLU A 504 37.90 -1.86 5.32
N ARG A 505 37.27 -1.72 4.15
CA ARG A 505 36.95 -0.43 3.53
C ARG A 505 35.45 -0.13 3.55
N GLN A 506 34.84 -0.08 4.72
CA GLN A 506 33.61 0.71 4.90
C GLN A 506 33.95 2.12 5.39
N ARG A 507 34.60 2.92 4.52
CA ARG A 507 34.53 4.38 4.64
C ARG A 507 33.18 4.82 4.09
N SER A 508 32.30 5.25 4.99
CA SER A 508 31.05 5.92 4.62
C SER A 508 31.37 7.25 3.95
N TRP A 509 31.19 7.34 2.63
CA TRP A 509 31.33 8.60 1.87
C TRP A 509 30.09 9.51 1.95
N LEU A 510 29.28 9.40 3.00
CA LEU A 510 28.12 10.26 3.21
C LEU A 510 28.24 10.95 4.56
N PRO A 511 28.23 12.29 4.63
CA PRO A 511 28.20 12.99 5.90
C PRO A 511 26.97 12.56 6.69
N ALA A 512 27.19 12.34 7.97
CA ALA A 512 26.19 11.87 8.93
C ALA A 512 25.01 12.85 9.00
N PHE A 513 23.91 12.51 8.31
CA PHE A 513 22.61 13.06 8.67
C PHE A 513 22.11 12.38 9.95
N VAL A 514 21.68 13.22 10.89
CA VAL A 514 21.17 12.95 12.23
C VAL A 514 20.37 11.63 12.33
N PRO A 515 20.58 10.80 13.37
CA PRO A 515 19.99 9.46 13.45
C PRO A 515 18.48 9.52 13.70
N LEU A 516 17.68 9.22 12.68
CA LEU A 516 16.22 9.01 12.69
C LEU A 516 15.75 7.80 13.54
N GLY A 517 16.64 7.19 14.33
CA GLY A 517 16.41 5.95 15.07
C GLY A 517 15.37 6.03 16.20
N ARG A 518 15.06 7.23 16.72
CA ARG A 518 14.01 7.39 17.74
C ARG A 518 12.60 7.58 17.16
N ILE A 519 12.47 7.82 15.85
CA ILE A 519 11.20 8.16 15.22
C ILE A 519 10.41 6.90 14.79
N TRP A 520 11.03 5.73 14.71
CA TRP A 520 10.44 4.53 14.10
C TRP A 520 9.74 3.55 15.06
N ASN A 521 9.83 3.74 16.38
CA ASN A 521 9.25 2.82 17.35
C ASN A 521 7.70 2.73 17.35
N LEU A 522 7.00 3.52 16.52
CA LEU A 522 5.54 3.51 16.39
C LEU A 522 5.00 2.81 15.14
N ALA A 523 5.86 2.40 14.19
CA ALA A 523 5.46 1.51 13.09
C ALA A 523 5.25 0.04 13.54
N ARG A 524 5.58 -0.26 14.80
CA ARG A 524 5.40 -1.57 15.47
C ARG A 524 3.93 -2.02 15.64
N ALA A 525 2.95 -1.26 15.16
CA ALA A 525 1.55 -1.69 15.17
C ALA A 525 1.33 -2.75 14.07
N LYS A 526 1.56 -4.03 14.41
CA LYS A 526 1.10 -5.19 13.64
C LYS A 526 -0.36 -4.96 13.22
N GLY A 527 -0.59 -4.69 11.92
CA GLY A 527 -1.93 -4.57 11.32
C GLY A 527 -2.27 -3.25 10.61
N ALA A 528 -1.61 -2.12 10.92
CA ALA A 528 -2.03 -0.81 10.39
C ALA A 528 -1.55 -0.53 8.95
N VAL A 529 -0.38 -1.03 8.56
CA VAL A 529 0.23 -0.75 7.24
C VAL A 529 -0.40 -1.58 6.11
N SER A 530 -0.90 -2.78 6.38
CA SER A 530 -1.53 -3.64 5.34
C SER A 530 -2.93 -3.16 4.95
N GLY A 531 -3.72 -2.65 5.89
CA GLY A 531 -5.05 -2.12 5.60
C GLY A 531 -5.02 -0.77 4.88
N GLY A 532 -4.10 0.13 5.28
CA GLY A 532 -3.99 1.45 4.67
C GLY A 532 -3.61 1.39 3.18
N GLY A 533 -2.62 0.58 2.82
CA GLY A 533 -2.26 0.37 1.41
C GLY A 533 -3.43 -0.08 0.54
N MET A 534 -4.23 -1.03 1.03
CA MET A 534 -5.40 -1.52 0.30
C MET A 534 -6.46 -0.44 0.06
N LEU A 535 -6.67 0.47 1.02
CA LEU A 535 -7.58 1.60 0.83
C LEU A 535 -7.05 2.58 -0.21
N VAL A 536 -5.75 2.87 -0.20
CA VAL A 536 -5.12 3.71 -1.25
C VAL A 536 -5.30 3.06 -2.62
N THR A 537 -5.02 1.76 -2.73
CA THR A 537 -5.23 0.98 -3.96
C THR A 537 -6.69 1.05 -4.41
N ALA A 538 -7.64 0.86 -3.51
CA ALA A 538 -9.07 0.94 -3.80
C ALA A 538 -9.49 2.34 -4.27
N ILE A 539 -8.91 3.41 -3.71
CA ILE A 539 -9.16 4.80 -4.14
C ILE A 539 -8.67 5.02 -5.57
N VAL A 540 -7.46 4.56 -5.89
CA VAL A 540 -6.90 4.70 -7.24
C VAL A 540 -7.73 3.93 -8.26
N VAL A 541 -8.06 2.66 -7.98
CA VAL A 541 -8.89 1.82 -8.87
C VAL A 541 -10.30 2.40 -9.00
N SER A 542 -10.90 2.85 -7.90
CA SER A 542 -12.22 3.50 -7.94
C SER A 542 -12.22 4.78 -8.77
N SER A 543 -11.17 5.59 -8.66
CA SER A 543 -11.00 6.81 -9.47
C SER A 543 -10.88 6.47 -10.95
N PHE A 544 -10.15 5.40 -11.30
CA PHE A 544 -10.06 4.89 -12.67
C PHE A 544 -11.42 4.38 -13.19
N LEU A 545 -12.18 3.63 -12.39
CA LEU A 545 -13.53 3.17 -12.76
C LEU A 545 -14.49 4.35 -12.97
N ASN A 546 -14.40 5.38 -12.13
CA ASN A 546 -15.18 6.61 -12.29
C ASN A 546 -14.77 7.40 -13.55
N PHE A 547 -13.48 7.43 -13.89
CA PHE A 547 -13.01 7.98 -15.16
C PHE A 547 -13.59 7.21 -16.34
N LEU A 548 -13.51 5.87 -16.31
CA LEU A 548 -14.02 5.00 -17.36
C LEU A 548 -15.53 5.17 -17.55
N PHE A 549 -16.29 5.29 -16.45
CA PHE A 549 -17.72 5.62 -16.50
C PHE A 549 -17.97 6.91 -17.30
N ASN A 550 -17.29 8.01 -16.96
CA ASN A 550 -17.47 9.28 -17.69
C ASN A 550 -17.04 9.16 -19.16
N ALA A 551 -15.97 8.42 -19.44
CA ALA A 551 -15.48 8.20 -20.79
C ALA A 551 -16.45 7.38 -21.66
N VAL A 552 -17.08 6.34 -21.10
CA VAL A 552 -18.12 5.55 -21.77
C VAL A 552 -19.31 6.44 -22.09
N LEU A 553 -19.86 7.13 -21.08
CA LEU A 553 -21.04 7.97 -21.26
C LEU A 553 -20.83 9.07 -22.30
N GLY A 554 -19.70 9.77 -22.26
CA GLY A 554 -19.40 10.84 -23.21
C GLY A 554 -19.24 10.39 -24.66
N ARG A 555 -19.09 9.08 -24.91
CA ARG A 555 -18.98 8.50 -26.26
C ARG A 555 -20.27 7.86 -26.75
N THR A 556 -21.11 7.36 -25.84
CA THR A 556 -22.30 6.57 -26.20
C THR A 556 -23.59 7.36 -26.15
N LEU A 557 -23.67 8.41 -25.33
CA LEU A 557 -24.89 9.18 -25.14
C LEU A 557 -25.01 10.32 -26.14
N SER A 558 -26.26 10.72 -26.41
CA SER A 558 -26.54 12.01 -27.05
C SER A 558 -26.08 13.16 -26.13
N LEU A 559 -25.85 14.35 -26.69
CA LEU A 559 -25.46 15.52 -25.90
C LEU A 559 -26.50 15.89 -24.83
N GLU A 560 -27.78 15.67 -25.14
CA GLU A 560 -28.91 15.92 -24.24
C GLU A 560 -28.92 14.91 -23.07
N ASP A 561 -28.89 13.60 -23.36
CA ASP A 561 -28.84 12.55 -22.34
C ASP A 561 -27.59 12.68 -21.45
N PHE A 562 -26.45 13.02 -22.06
CA PHE A 562 -25.20 13.28 -21.35
C PHE A 562 -25.33 14.48 -20.41
N GLY A 563 -26.04 15.54 -20.84
CA GLY A 563 -26.37 16.71 -20.01
C GLY A 563 -27.19 16.34 -18.78
N VAL A 564 -28.24 15.54 -18.95
CA VAL A 564 -29.08 15.05 -17.84
C VAL A 564 -28.26 14.21 -16.86
N VAL A 565 -27.47 13.24 -17.34
CA VAL A 565 -26.63 12.42 -16.45
C VAL A 565 -25.60 13.27 -15.70
N THR A 566 -25.03 14.28 -16.36
CA THR A 566 -24.08 15.21 -15.73
C THR A 566 -24.73 16.03 -14.61
N LEU A 567 -25.98 16.48 -14.80
CA LEU A 567 -26.75 17.17 -13.77
C LEU A 567 -26.96 16.28 -12.53
N PHE A 568 -27.40 15.04 -12.70
CA PHE A 568 -27.60 14.11 -11.58
C PHE A 568 -26.28 13.70 -10.89
N ASN A 569 -25.19 13.60 -11.66
CA ASN A 569 -23.86 13.43 -11.09
C ASN A 569 -23.45 14.65 -10.24
N THR A 570 -23.85 15.87 -10.65
CA THR A 570 -23.66 17.09 -9.85
C THR A 570 -24.47 17.05 -8.55
N PHE A 571 -25.72 16.57 -8.57
CA PHE A 571 -26.48 16.33 -7.33
C PHE A 571 -25.80 15.32 -6.41
N THR A 572 -25.18 14.28 -6.97
CA THR A 572 -24.37 13.34 -6.19
C THR A 572 -23.13 14.00 -5.59
N MET A 573 -22.48 14.93 -6.30
CA MET A 573 -21.36 15.72 -5.74
C MET A 573 -21.79 16.62 -4.58
N ILE A 574 -22.97 17.24 -4.65
CA ILE A 574 -23.52 18.03 -3.54
C ILE A 574 -23.80 17.14 -2.33
N LEU A 575 -24.43 15.97 -2.55
CA LEU A 575 -24.62 14.96 -1.51
C LEU A 575 -23.29 14.46 -0.93
N ALA A 576 -22.23 14.41 -1.74
CA ALA A 576 -20.90 13.98 -1.33
C ALA A 576 -20.29 14.89 -0.25
N ILE A 577 -20.60 16.19 -0.23
CA ILE A 577 -20.14 17.12 0.82
C ILE A 577 -20.66 16.68 2.19
N VAL A 578 -21.97 16.44 2.27
CA VAL A 578 -22.65 16.06 3.52
C VAL A 578 -22.26 14.65 3.96
N THR A 579 -22.25 13.70 3.03
CA THR A 579 -21.88 12.30 3.31
C THR A 579 -20.41 12.18 3.70
N SER A 580 -19.49 12.93 3.08
CA SER A 580 -18.08 12.94 3.48
C SER A 580 -17.88 13.55 4.87
N ALA A 581 -18.56 14.65 5.18
CA ALA A 581 -18.53 15.25 6.52
C ALA A 581 -19.09 14.29 7.58
N LEU A 582 -20.16 13.56 7.27
CA LEU A 582 -20.74 12.55 8.15
C LEU A 582 -19.78 11.38 8.37
N ALA A 583 -19.21 10.82 7.29
CA ALA A 583 -18.23 9.74 7.37
C ALA A 583 -16.99 10.16 8.17
N MET A 584 -16.48 11.37 7.95
CA MET A 584 -15.34 11.93 8.70
C MET A 584 -15.67 12.09 10.18
N THR A 585 -16.88 12.56 10.51
CA THR A 585 -17.35 12.71 11.89
C THR A 585 -17.44 11.36 12.60
N VAL A 586 -18.00 10.35 11.92
CA VAL A 586 -18.10 9.00 12.47
C VAL A 586 -16.72 8.37 12.61
N ASN A 587 -15.85 8.48 11.60
CA ASN A 587 -14.46 8.03 11.64
C ASN A 587 -13.72 8.60 12.86
N ARG A 588 -13.75 9.92 13.00
CA ARG A 588 -13.11 10.64 14.11
C ARG A 588 -13.61 10.14 15.47
N GLN A 589 -14.93 10.13 15.67
CA GLN A 589 -15.51 9.78 16.96
C GLN A 589 -15.31 8.30 17.29
N THR A 590 -15.47 7.40 16.31
CA THR A 590 -15.19 5.97 16.49
C THR A 590 -13.72 5.73 16.82
N ALA A 591 -12.78 6.33 16.08
CA ALA A 591 -11.34 6.18 16.36
C ALA A 591 -10.95 6.70 17.75
N PHE A 592 -11.48 7.85 18.14
CA PHE A 592 -11.24 8.45 19.45
C PHE A 592 -11.79 7.61 20.60
N VAL A 593 -13.07 7.22 20.53
CA VAL A 593 -13.73 6.45 21.60
C VAL A 593 -13.19 5.02 21.67
N ALA A 594 -12.89 4.39 20.54
CA ALA A 594 -12.29 3.06 20.52
C ALA A 594 -10.87 3.05 21.14
N ALA A 595 -10.11 4.13 20.98
CA ALA A 595 -8.78 4.28 21.57
C ALA A 595 -8.83 4.67 23.07
N LYS A 596 -9.78 5.53 23.45
CA LYS A 596 -9.93 6.02 24.82
C LYS A 596 -10.56 5.01 25.77
N ASP A 597 -11.61 4.32 25.31
CA ASP A 597 -12.46 3.47 26.13
C ASP A 597 -12.43 2.01 25.65
N SER A 598 -13.23 1.69 24.63
CA SER A 598 -13.35 0.34 24.09
C SER A 598 -14.00 0.34 22.71
N MET A 599 -13.74 -0.71 21.95
CA MET A 599 -14.34 -0.91 20.63
C MET A 599 -15.88 -1.00 20.70
N VAL A 600 -16.43 -1.49 21.82
CA VAL A 600 -17.89 -1.60 22.03
C VAL A 600 -18.55 -0.23 22.02
N LYS A 601 -17.98 0.77 22.71
CA LYS A 601 -18.52 2.14 22.67
C LYS A 601 -18.42 2.76 21.26
N GLY A 602 -17.43 2.37 20.47
CA GLY A 602 -17.33 2.74 19.05
C GLY A 602 -18.49 2.18 18.21
N VAL A 603 -18.94 0.95 18.50
CA VAL A 603 -20.12 0.32 17.88
C VAL A 603 -21.40 1.04 18.32
N ASP A 604 -21.56 1.30 19.62
CA ASP A 604 -22.75 1.98 20.18
C ASP A 604 -22.92 3.38 19.58
N PHE A 605 -21.81 4.11 19.37
CA PHE A 605 -21.83 5.40 18.70
C PHE A 605 -22.31 5.28 17.24
N ARG A 606 -21.82 4.28 16.49
CA ARG A 606 -22.27 4.02 15.11
C ARG A 606 -23.77 3.74 15.05
N ASP A 607 -24.28 2.89 15.94
CA ASP A 607 -25.70 2.52 15.95
C ASP A 607 -26.59 3.73 16.29
N THR A 608 -26.13 4.55 17.23
CA THR A 608 -26.78 5.82 17.58
C THR A 608 -26.77 6.80 16.40
N ALA A 609 -25.64 6.95 15.71
CA ALA A 609 -25.52 7.80 14.53
C ALA A 609 -26.44 7.32 13.39
N ARG A 610 -26.52 6.01 13.17
CA ARG A 610 -27.41 5.39 12.18
C ARG A 610 -28.89 5.61 12.50
N SER A 611 -29.31 5.45 13.76
CA SER A 611 -30.70 5.70 14.17
C SER A 611 -31.10 7.17 13.97
N ARG A 612 -30.20 8.11 14.30
CA ARG A 612 -30.45 9.54 14.12
C ARG A 612 -30.51 9.93 12.65
N ILE A 613 -29.61 9.40 11.81
CA ILE A 613 -29.58 9.76 10.38
C ILE A 613 -30.83 9.27 9.64
N LEU A 614 -31.46 8.15 10.07
CA LEU A 614 -32.72 7.69 9.49
C LEU A 614 -33.83 8.74 9.59
N LYS A 615 -33.93 9.46 10.71
CA LYS A 615 -34.90 10.56 10.88
C LYS A 615 -34.61 11.74 9.94
N VAL A 616 -33.32 12.07 9.77
CA VAL A 616 -32.87 13.13 8.86
C VAL A 616 -33.14 12.75 7.41
N ILE A 617 -32.92 11.50 7.03
CA ILE A 617 -33.18 10.97 5.67
C ILE A 617 -34.65 11.18 5.29
N ILE A 618 -35.59 10.88 6.19
CA ILE A 618 -37.03 11.06 5.90
C ILE A 618 -37.34 12.53 5.57
N VAL A 619 -36.83 13.46 6.38
CA VAL A 619 -37.04 14.90 6.18
C VAL A 619 -36.38 15.38 4.89
N LEU A 620 -35.12 15.00 4.64
CA LEU A 620 -34.41 15.40 3.42
C LEU A 620 -35.03 14.82 2.15
N SER A 621 -35.49 13.57 2.18
CA SER A 621 -36.21 12.97 1.06
C SER A 621 -37.55 13.67 0.80
N LEU A 622 -38.28 14.08 1.84
CA LEU A 622 -39.51 14.84 1.68
C LEU A 622 -39.23 16.21 1.06
N ILE A 623 -38.22 16.93 1.53
CA ILE A 623 -37.78 18.21 0.95
C ILE A 623 -37.39 18.03 -0.52
N TRP A 624 -36.61 16.98 -0.84
CA TRP A 624 -36.23 16.65 -2.21
C TRP A 624 -37.44 16.42 -3.11
N ILE A 625 -38.41 15.60 -2.67
CA ILE A 625 -39.63 15.29 -3.43
C ILE A 625 -40.48 16.55 -3.65
N VAL A 626 -40.64 17.40 -2.63
CA VAL A 626 -41.45 18.63 -2.72
C VAL A 626 -40.80 19.66 -3.65
N THR A 627 -39.47 19.78 -3.62
CA THR A 627 -38.73 20.72 -4.47
C THR A 627 -38.49 20.21 -5.89
N LEU A 628 -38.71 18.90 -6.13
CA LEU A 628 -38.40 18.23 -7.39
C LEU A 628 -39.04 18.87 -8.63
N PRO A 629 -40.35 19.24 -8.64
CA PRO A 629 -40.98 19.83 -9.83
C PRO A 629 -40.33 21.16 -10.22
N VAL A 630 -40.01 21.99 -9.21
CA VAL A 630 -39.33 23.28 -9.41
C VAL A 630 -37.92 23.06 -9.96
N MET A 631 -37.17 22.11 -9.38
CA MET A 631 -35.82 21.80 -9.85
C MET A 631 -35.81 21.25 -11.29
N MET A 632 -36.69 20.30 -11.62
CA MET A 632 -36.74 19.71 -12.96
C MET A 632 -37.16 20.74 -14.02
N SER A 633 -38.10 21.63 -13.69
CA SER A 633 -38.49 22.75 -14.56
C SER A 633 -37.34 23.73 -14.75
N PHE A 634 -36.63 24.10 -13.68
CA PHE A 634 -35.50 25.04 -13.72
C PHE A 634 -34.33 24.52 -14.57
N PHE A 635 -34.04 23.21 -14.52
CA PHE A 635 -32.97 22.59 -15.31
C PHE A 635 -33.44 22.03 -16.66
N HIS A 636 -34.69 22.30 -17.06
CA HIS A 636 -35.28 21.83 -18.32
C HIS A 636 -35.21 20.30 -18.51
N VAL A 637 -35.39 19.53 -17.44
CA VAL A 637 -35.41 18.06 -17.49
C VAL A 637 -36.84 17.57 -17.71
N ALA A 638 -37.10 16.93 -18.85
CA ALA A 638 -38.44 16.52 -19.27
C ALA A 638 -39.10 15.44 -18.39
N SER A 639 -38.33 14.66 -17.61
CA SER A 639 -38.84 13.52 -16.86
C SER A 639 -38.70 13.69 -15.35
N LEU A 640 -39.83 13.95 -14.68
CA LEU A 640 -39.93 13.95 -13.21
C LEU A 640 -39.61 12.56 -12.63
N ALA A 641 -39.86 11.48 -13.38
CA ALA A 641 -39.60 10.11 -12.95
C ALA A 641 -38.11 9.85 -12.66
N LEU A 642 -37.20 10.49 -13.40
CA LEU A 642 -35.75 10.39 -13.14
C LEU A 642 -35.38 11.03 -11.80
N GLY A 643 -35.99 12.17 -11.48
CA GLY A 643 -35.83 12.85 -10.20
C GLY A 643 -36.34 12.02 -9.01
N LEU A 644 -37.50 11.40 -9.17
CA LEU A 644 -38.09 10.52 -8.14
C LEU A 644 -37.21 9.27 -7.94
N ALA A 645 -36.74 8.67 -9.02
CA ALA A 645 -35.89 7.48 -8.97
C ALA A 645 -34.49 7.75 -8.38
N PHE A 646 -34.05 9.01 -8.33
CA PHE A 646 -32.83 9.42 -7.64
C PHE A 646 -33.02 9.56 -6.11
N THR A 647 -34.25 9.74 -5.61
CA THR A 647 -34.52 9.93 -4.16
C THR A 647 -33.85 8.91 -3.25
N PRO A 648 -33.81 7.59 -3.56
CA PRO A 648 -33.12 6.60 -2.73
C PRO A 648 -31.61 6.84 -2.57
N ALA A 649 -30.96 7.56 -3.49
CA ALA A 649 -29.55 7.94 -3.39
C ALA A 649 -29.25 8.71 -2.11
N LEU A 650 -30.16 9.60 -1.67
CA LEU A 650 -30.02 10.37 -0.43
C LEU A 650 -29.93 9.44 0.78
N ALA A 651 -30.82 8.45 0.84
CA ALA A 651 -30.87 7.47 1.92
C ALA A 651 -29.63 6.57 1.93
N PHE A 652 -29.31 5.96 0.79
CA PHE A 652 -28.18 5.03 0.68
C PHE A 652 -26.83 5.71 0.91
N GLY A 653 -26.62 6.91 0.35
CA GLY A 653 -25.39 7.67 0.52
C GLY A 653 -25.12 8.01 1.99
N LEU A 654 -26.14 8.52 2.71
CA LEU A 654 -26.01 8.89 4.13
C LEU A 654 -25.79 7.66 5.03
N LEU A 655 -26.47 6.54 4.77
CA LEU A 655 -26.27 5.31 5.54
C LEU A 655 -24.90 4.66 5.26
N ALA A 656 -24.48 4.61 3.99
CA ALA A 656 -23.17 4.11 3.60
C ALA A 656 -22.05 4.96 4.22
N ALA A 657 -22.24 6.28 4.32
CA ALA A 657 -21.27 7.19 4.94
C ALA A 657 -21.02 6.87 6.43
N VAL A 658 -22.08 6.57 7.19
CA VAL A 658 -21.95 6.16 8.60
C VAL A 658 -21.13 4.88 8.72
N ASP A 659 -21.43 3.86 7.92
CA ASP A 659 -20.76 2.56 7.97
C ASP A 659 -19.31 2.63 7.49
N ARG A 660 -19.05 3.39 6.42
CA ARG A 660 -17.70 3.66 5.90
C ARG A 660 -16.86 4.42 6.91
N GLY A 661 -17.41 5.46 7.54
CA GLY A 661 -16.75 6.20 8.60
C GLY A 661 -16.39 5.30 9.78
N PHE A 662 -17.31 4.43 10.22
CA PHE A 662 -17.05 3.45 11.26
C PHE A 662 -15.91 2.47 10.89
N MET A 663 -15.90 1.94 9.67
CA MET A 663 -14.83 1.04 9.21
C MET A 663 -13.46 1.74 9.15
N GLN A 664 -13.41 3.00 8.74
CA GLN A 664 -12.17 3.79 8.79
C GLN A 664 -11.73 4.06 10.23
N GLY A 665 -12.65 4.46 11.11
CA GLY A 665 -12.36 4.74 12.52
C GLY A 665 -11.87 3.52 13.29
N THR A 666 -12.39 2.34 12.96
CA THR A 666 -11.93 1.04 13.49
C THR A 666 -10.66 0.51 12.81
N GLN A 667 -10.06 1.28 11.91
CA GLN A 667 -8.87 0.90 11.12
C GLN A 667 -9.07 -0.33 10.21
N SER A 668 -10.33 -0.68 9.92
CA SER A 668 -10.73 -1.71 8.96
C SER A 668 -10.71 -1.15 7.52
N PHE A 669 -9.59 -0.52 7.15
CA PHE A 669 -9.42 0.22 5.89
C PHE A 669 -9.67 -0.63 4.63
N PHE A 670 -9.36 -1.93 4.69
CA PHE A 670 -9.65 -2.87 3.62
C PHE A 670 -11.16 -2.93 3.29
N PHE A 671 -12.02 -3.03 4.30
CA PHE A 671 -13.47 -3.08 4.10
C PHE A 671 -14.01 -1.74 3.62
N ALA A 672 -13.47 -0.63 4.12
CA ALA A 672 -13.80 0.70 3.59
C ALA A 672 -13.43 0.83 2.10
N GLY A 673 -12.29 0.26 1.68
CA GLY A 673 -11.87 0.20 0.28
C GLY A 673 -12.80 -0.63 -0.61
N LEU A 674 -13.27 -1.79 -0.14
CA LEU A 674 -14.23 -2.62 -0.88
C LEU A 674 -15.55 -1.90 -1.16
N VAL A 675 -16.04 -1.11 -0.20
CA VAL A 675 -17.26 -0.30 -0.39
C VAL A 675 -17.08 0.72 -1.52
N LEU A 676 -15.92 1.36 -1.59
CA LEU A 676 -15.60 2.34 -2.64
C LEU A 676 -15.51 1.68 -4.03
N LEU A 677 -14.91 0.49 -4.10
CA LEU A 677 -14.85 -0.30 -5.33
C LEU A 677 -16.23 -0.78 -5.77
N ALA A 678 -17.07 -1.22 -4.84
CA ALA A 678 -18.45 -1.61 -5.14
C ALA A 678 -19.25 -0.44 -5.69
N GLU A 679 -19.14 0.75 -5.08
CA GLU A 679 -19.78 1.97 -5.59
C GLU A 679 -19.37 2.24 -7.05
N SER A 680 -18.07 2.48 -7.29
CA SER A 680 -17.58 2.83 -8.63
C SER A 680 -17.74 1.72 -9.68
N GLY A 681 -17.54 0.45 -9.29
CA GLY A 681 -17.69 -0.71 -10.18
C GLY A 681 -19.15 -0.97 -10.57
N THR A 682 -20.07 -0.97 -9.60
CA THR A 682 -21.51 -1.12 -9.88
C THR A 682 -22.03 0.05 -10.69
N LYS A 683 -21.53 1.28 -10.46
CA LYS A 683 -21.90 2.46 -11.28
C LYS A 683 -21.60 2.24 -12.76
N LEU A 684 -20.39 1.78 -13.09
CA LEU A 684 -19.99 1.49 -14.46
C LEU A 684 -20.79 0.32 -15.06
N LEU A 685 -20.91 -0.79 -14.33
CA LEU A 685 -21.62 -1.98 -14.79
C LEU A 685 -23.11 -1.70 -15.03
N ALA A 686 -23.77 -0.97 -14.13
CA ALA A 686 -25.16 -0.58 -14.28
C ALA A 686 -25.37 0.34 -15.49
N ALA A 687 -24.47 1.31 -15.71
CA ALA A 687 -24.53 2.16 -16.90
C ALA A 687 -24.37 1.36 -18.20
N MET A 688 -23.41 0.42 -18.26
CA MET A 688 -23.23 -0.45 -19.41
C MET A 688 -24.42 -1.38 -19.65
N ALA A 689 -25.01 -1.93 -18.58
CA ALA A 689 -26.19 -2.77 -18.68
C ALA A 689 -27.40 -1.99 -19.25
N LEU A 690 -27.65 -0.77 -18.76
CA LEU A 690 -28.72 0.08 -19.26
C LEU A 690 -28.51 0.49 -20.71
N LEU A 691 -27.25 0.76 -21.11
CA LEU A 691 -26.89 1.01 -22.51
C LEU A 691 -27.16 -0.22 -23.40
N ALA A 692 -26.77 -1.41 -22.94
CA ALA A 692 -26.98 -2.66 -23.68
C ALA A 692 -28.47 -2.99 -23.86
N LEU A 693 -29.31 -2.60 -22.90
CA LEU A 693 -30.77 -2.74 -22.95
C LEU A 693 -31.47 -1.64 -23.77
N GLY A 694 -30.72 -0.68 -24.33
CA GLY A 694 -31.29 0.46 -25.08
C GLY A 694 -31.95 1.54 -24.22
N LEU A 695 -31.85 1.46 -22.90
CA LEU A 695 -32.50 2.37 -21.94
C LEU A 695 -31.64 3.63 -21.67
N ARG A 696 -31.32 4.38 -22.73
CA ARG A 696 -30.35 5.50 -22.67
C ARG A 696 -30.76 6.62 -21.71
N SER A 697 -32.02 7.03 -21.71
CA SER A 697 -32.56 8.07 -20.82
C SER A 697 -32.56 7.67 -19.34
N TRP A 698 -32.50 6.38 -19.03
CA TRP A 698 -32.51 5.84 -17.66
C TRP A 698 -31.13 5.57 -17.08
N ILE A 699 -30.05 5.86 -17.81
CA ILE A 699 -28.66 5.66 -17.34
C ILE A 699 -28.40 6.39 -16.02
N VAL A 700 -29.13 7.47 -15.74
CA VAL A 700 -29.12 8.18 -14.44
C VAL A 700 -29.30 7.23 -13.26
N LEU A 701 -30.06 6.14 -13.41
CA LEU A 701 -30.27 5.12 -12.37
C LEU A 701 -28.99 4.39 -11.95
N SER A 702 -27.94 4.41 -12.76
CA SER A 702 -26.63 3.87 -12.36
C SER A 702 -26.09 4.51 -11.07
N LEU A 703 -26.43 5.79 -10.81
CA LEU A 703 -26.01 6.52 -9.61
C LEU A 703 -26.69 5.97 -8.33
N PRO A 704 -28.03 5.99 -8.17
CA PRO A 704 -28.70 5.42 -6.99
C PRO A 704 -28.43 3.92 -6.83
N VAL A 705 -28.33 3.15 -7.92
CA VAL A 705 -27.99 1.72 -7.86
C VAL A 705 -26.59 1.49 -7.29
N SER A 706 -25.61 2.31 -7.71
CA SER A 706 -24.25 2.22 -7.16
C SER A 706 -24.18 2.53 -5.66
N LEU A 707 -24.93 3.53 -5.21
CA LEU A 707 -25.02 3.89 -3.79
C LEU A 707 -25.75 2.82 -2.99
N ALA A 708 -26.78 2.19 -3.56
CA ALA A 708 -27.47 1.05 -2.96
C ALA A 708 -26.53 -0.13 -2.75
N ALA A 709 -25.75 -0.50 -3.77
CA ALA A 709 -24.77 -1.57 -3.68
C ALA A 709 -23.67 -1.25 -2.64
N ALA A 710 -23.17 -0.02 -2.64
CA ALA A 710 -22.22 0.46 -1.64
C ALA A 710 -22.78 0.40 -0.22
N PHE A 711 -24.04 0.82 -0.03
CA PHE A 711 -24.76 0.74 1.24
C PHE A 711 -24.93 -0.70 1.73
N LEU A 712 -25.45 -1.60 0.89
CA LEU A 712 -25.68 -3.00 1.25
C LEU A 712 -24.38 -3.69 1.65
N LEU A 713 -23.31 -3.46 0.87
CA LEU A 713 -21.99 -3.99 1.18
C LEU A 713 -21.40 -3.35 2.44
N ALA A 714 -21.52 -2.04 2.63
CA ALA A 714 -21.03 -1.34 3.81
C ALA A 714 -21.72 -1.85 5.08
N TRP A 715 -23.04 -2.03 5.02
CA TRP A 715 -23.82 -2.60 6.10
C TRP A 715 -23.35 -4.03 6.42
N TYR A 716 -23.24 -4.89 5.42
CA TYR A 716 -22.78 -6.26 5.59
C TYR A 716 -21.37 -6.35 6.21
N LEU A 717 -20.42 -5.56 5.70
CA LEU A 717 -19.05 -5.54 6.21
C LEU A 717 -18.95 -4.92 7.60
N ALA A 718 -19.73 -3.87 7.89
CA ALA A 718 -19.81 -3.30 9.23
C ALA A 718 -20.29 -4.33 10.25
N GLN A 719 -21.28 -5.17 9.92
CA GLN A 719 -21.71 -6.27 10.80
C GLN A 719 -20.59 -7.28 11.08
N ARG A 720 -19.75 -7.59 10.07
CA ARG A 720 -18.57 -8.44 10.28
C ARG A 720 -17.53 -7.81 11.21
N VAL A 721 -17.32 -6.49 11.14
CA VAL A 721 -16.45 -5.77 12.07
C VAL A 721 -17.02 -5.81 13.49
N ILE A 722 -18.32 -5.61 13.64
CA ILE A 722 -19.03 -5.69 14.93
C ILE A 722 -18.92 -7.09 15.53
N ALA A 723 -19.14 -8.14 14.74
CA ALA A 723 -19.05 -9.53 15.19
C ALA A 723 -17.64 -9.88 15.70
N ARG A 724 -16.59 -9.29 15.13
CA ARG A 724 -15.21 -9.45 15.63
C ARG A 724 -14.94 -8.69 16.92
N ALA A 725 -15.67 -7.59 17.16
CA ALA A 725 -15.51 -6.76 18.35
C ALA A 725 -16.29 -7.31 19.57
N LYS A 726 -17.37 -8.06 19.35
CA LYS A 726 -18.17 -8.72 20.39
C LYS A 726 -17.69 -10.17 20.59
N VAL A 727 -16.81 -10.41 21.56
CA VAL A 727 -16.47 -11.77 22.06
C VAL A 727 -17.75 -12.47 22.57
N PRO A 728 -17.91 -13.81 22.44
CA PRO A 728 -19.15 -14.51 22.76
C PRO A 728 -19.60 -14.28 24.20
N SER A 729 -20.90 -14.07 24.36
CA SER A 729 -21.63 -13.88 25.63
C SER A 729 -21.64 -15.09 26.58
N SER A 730 -20.70 -16.04 26.43
CA SER A 730 -20.61 -17.23 27.29
C SER A 730 -19.99 -16.97 28.68
N VAL A 731 -19.79 -15.69 29.06
CA VAL A 731 -19.16 -15.30 30.33
C VAL A 731 -20.09 -14.45 31.23
N PHE A 732 -21.33 -14.14 30.81
CA PHE A 732 -22.27 -13.39 31.64
C PHE A 732 -23.62 -14.08 31.76
N PRO A 733 -24.13 -14.34 32.98
CA PRO A 733 -25.46 -14.89 33.18
C PRO A 733 -26.51 -13.92 32.63
N GLN A 734 -27.38 -14.45 31.77
CA GLN A 734 -28.61 -13.80 31.41
C GLN A 734 -29.45 -13.69 32.67
N HIS A 735 -29.77 -12.48 33.13
CA HIS A 735 -31.05 -12.02 33.67
C HIS A 735 -30.82 -10.59 34.22
N GLY A 736 -31.50 -9.59 33.65
CA GLY A 736 -31.57 -8.21 34.19
C GLY A 736 -30.87 -7.08 33.41
N LEU A 737 -30.03 -7.36 32.41
CA LEU A 737 -29.16 -6.34 31.77
C LEU A 737 -29.78 -5.53 30.61
N ALA A 738 -31.11 -5.54 30.42
CA ALA A 738 -31.76 -4.75 29.37
C ALA A 738 -32.02 -3.29 29.78
N LEU A 739 -32.17 -3.02 31.09
CA LEU A 739 -32.43 -1.66 31.59
C LEU A 739 -31.16 -0.86 31.91
N SER A 740 -30.06 -1.53 32.30
CA SER A 740 -28.79 -0.86 32.60
C SER A 740 -28.01 -0.45 31.35
N MET A 741 -28.15 -1.18 30.23
CA MET A 741 -27.53 -0.79 28.94
C MET A 741 -28.15 0.49 28.35
N ARG A 742 -29.44 0.76 28.59
CA ARG A 742 -30.09 2.01 28.14
C ARG A 742 -29.58 3.25 28.89
N LYS A 743 -29.24 3.12 30.18
CA LYS A 743 -28.60 4.20 30.95
C LYS A 743 -27.09 4.31 30.65
N ALA A 744 -26.41 3.21 30.31
CA ALA A 744 -25.01 3.25 29.83
C ALA A 744 -24.88 3.87 28.41
N ALA A 745 -25.88 3.71 27.54
CA ALA A 745 -25.96 4.37 26.23
C ALA A 745 -26.11 5.90 26.34
N ALA A 746 -26.62 6.42 27.45
CA ALA A 746 -26.69 7.87 27.69
C ALA A 746 -25.30 8.51 27.91
N LEU A 747 -24.29 7.71 28.24
CA LEU A 747 -22.88 8.12 28.40
C LEU A 747 -22.03 7.87 27.13
N ALA A 748 -22.58 7.20 26.11
CA ALA A 748 -21.94 7.02 24.80
C ALA A 748 -22.14 8.27 23.92
N GLY A 749 -21.38 9.31 24.22
CA GLY A 749 -21.00 10.42 23.32
C GLY A 749 -22.10 11.03 22.42
N ILE A 750 -22.63 12.18 22.83
CA ILE A 750 -23.47 13.06 22.00
C ILE A 750 -22.81 13.26 20.62
N PHE A 751 -23.57 13.10 19.52
CA PHE A 751 -23.10 13.38 18.16
C PHE A 751 -22.46 14.77 18.08
N PRO A 752 -21.19 14.90 17.63
CA PRO A 752 -20.43 16.14 17.73
C PRO A 752 -20.85 17.15 16.65
N ARG A 753 -21.97 17.85 16.88
CA ARG A 753 -22.60 18.79 15.92
C ARG A 753 -21.64 19.88 15.43
N ARG A 754 -20.80 20.43 16.33
CA ARG A 754 -19.81 21.46 15.98
C ARG A 754 -18.72 20.92 15.05
N PHE A 755 -18.24 19.70 15.29
CA PHE A 755 -17.28 19.05 14.40
C PHE A 755 -17.92 18.77 13.04
N PHE A 756 -19.14 18.22 13.02
CA PHE A 756 -19.86 17.95 11.77
C PHE A 756 -20.05 19.23 10.94
N ALA A 757 -20.46 20.34 11.57
CA ALA A 757 -20.58 21.63 10.89
C ALA A 757 -19.23 22.09 10.29
N ALA A 758 -18.13 22.00 11.04
CA ALA A 758 -16.81 22.35 10.53
C ALA A 758 -16.32 21.40 9.41
N ALA A 759 -16.66 20.12 9.49
CA ALA A 759 -16.39 19.15 8.43
C ALA A 759 -17.18 19.46 7.15
N VAL A 760 -18.43 19.93 7.26
CA VAL A 760 -19.21 20.44 6.12
C VAL A 760 -18.55 21.68 5.52
N LEU A 761 -18.14 22.65 6.34
CA LEU A 761 -17.43 23.86 5.85
C LEU A 761 -16.12 23.51 5.15
N THR A 762 -15.38 22.55 5.69
CA THR A 762 -14.13 22.05 5.09
C THR A 762 -14.42 21.39 3.74
N GLY A 763 -15.41 20.48 3.69
CA GLY A 763 -15.81 19.83 2.44
C GLY A 763 -16.31 20.81 1.39
N LEU A 764 -17.10 21.81 1.79
CA LEU A 764 -17.55 22.89 0.90
C LEU A 764 -16.37 23.70 0.37
N SER A 765 -15.43 24.07 1.22
CA SER A 765 -14.22 24.78 0.84
C SER A 765 -13.41 23.97 -0.18
N SER A 766 -13.12 22.70 0.08
CA SER A 766 -12.32 21.88 -0.83
C SER A 766 -13.04 21.64 -2.17
N VAL A 767 -14.35 21.40 -2.17
CA VAL A 767 -15.12 21.25 -3.42
C VAL A 767 -15.18 22.56 -4.20
N ALA A 768 -15.43 23.69 -3.53
CA ALA A 768 -15.49 24.99 -4.19
C ALA A 768 -14.14 25.38 -4.78
N PHE A 769 -13.03 25.17 -4.06
CA PHE A 769 -11.69 25.43 -4.58
C PHE A 769 -11.39 24.61 -5.84
N LEU A 770 -11.88 23.36 -5.90
CA LEU A 770 -11.70 22.49 -7.04
C LEU A 770 -12.68 22.73 -8.19
N THR A 771 -13.76 23.48 -8.05
CA THR A 771 -14.80 23.52 -9.11
C THR A 771 -15.32 24.90 -9.48
N LEU A 772 -15.21 25.88 -8.57
CA LEU A 772 -15.72 27.23 -8.78
C LEU A 772 -15.03 27.91 -9.97
N ASP A 773 -13.73 27.66 -10.13
CA ASP A 773 -12.91 28.16 -11.23
C ASP A 773 -13.44 27.71 -12.61
N VAL A 774 -13.82 26.44 -12.74
CA VAL A 774 -14.39 25.89 -13.98
C VAL A 774 -15.78 26.46 -14.26
N ILE A 775 -16.58 26.68 -13.21
CA ILE A 775 -17.91 27.28 -13.33
C ILE A 775 -17.79 28.73 -13.83
N LEU A 776 -16.91 29.52 -13.22
CA LEU A 776 -16.67 30.91 -13.62
C LEU A 776 -16.05 31.01 -15.01
N ALA A 777 -15.10 30.13 -15.35
CA ALA A 777 -14.52 30.07 -16.69
C ALA A 777 -15.57 29.81 -17.78
N LYS A 778 -16.55 28.94 -17.52
CA LYS A 778 -17.68 28.69 -18.45
C LYS A 778 -18.64 29.88 -18.58
N HIS A 779 -18.73 30.71 -17.54
CA HIS A 779 -19.62 31.88 -17.54
C HIS A 779 -19.01 33.06 -18.30
N PHE A 780 -17.70 33.29 -18.15
CA PHE A 780 -17.03 34.48 -18.69
C PHE A 780 -16.24 34.24 -19.99
N LEU A 781 -15.67 33.05 -20.19
CA LEU A 781 -14.86 32.78 -21.39
C LEU A 781 -15.73 32.33 -22.57
N SER A 782 -15.22 32.51 -23.79
CA SER A 782 -15.81 31.91 -24.98
C SER A 782 -15.87 30.38 -24.87
N PRO A 783 -16.81 29.69 -25.53
CA PRO A 783 -16.95 28.23 -25.42
C PRO A 783 -15.65 27.44 -25.70
N ALA A 784 -14.84 27.91 -26.65
CA ALA A 784 -13.54 27.31 -26.98
C ALA A 784 -12.51 27.50 -25.84
N ALA A 785 -12.40 28.72 -25.30
CA ALA A 785 -11.49 29.03 -24.20
C ALA A 785 -11.93 28.37 -22.88
N ALA A 786 -13.25 28.29 -22.63
CA ALA A 786 -13.82 27.55 -21.50
C ALA A 786 -13.53 26.04 -21.62
N GLY A 787 -13.61 25.47 -22.83
CA GLY A 787 -13.23 24.08 -23.10
C GLY A 787 -11.74 23.82 -22.86
N GLN A 788 -10.87 24.73 -23.29
CA GLN A 788 -9.43 24.70 -23.02
C GLN A 788 -9.14 24.79 -21.52
N TYR A 789 -9.79 25.69 -20.79
CA TYR A 789 -9.64 25.82 -19.34
C TYR A 789 -10.15 24.57 -18.60
N ALA A 790 -11.28 24.00 -19.01
CA ALA A 790 -11.80 22.78 -18.41
C ALA A 790 -10.80 21.61 -18.55
N LEU A 791 -10.12 21.51 -19.70
CA LEU A 791 -9.06 20.52 -19.93
C LEU A 791 -7.83 20.79 -19.06
N LEU A 792 -7.43 22.06 -18.90
CA LEU A 792 -6.35 22.48 -18.00
C LEU A 792 -6.66 22.11 -16.55
N SER A 793 -7.86 22.44 -16.08
CA SER A 793 -8.33 22.16 -14.72
C SER A 793 -8.35 20.66 -14.46
N LEU A 794 -8.84 19.85 -15.41
CA LEU A 794 -8.84 18.39 -15.33
C LEU A 794 -7.41 17.81 -15.18
N ALA A 795 -6.47 18.26 -16.01
CA ALA A 795 -5.09 17.81 -15.95
C ALA A 795 -4.42 18.22 -14.63
N GLY A 796 -4.60 19.46 -14.20
CA GLY A 796 -4.05 19.97 -12.95
C GLY A 796 -4.55 19.26 -11.70
N LYS A 797 -5.85 18.93 -11.65
CA LYS A 797 -6.46 18.20 -10.52
C LYS A 797 -5.86 16.82 -10.28
N MET A 798 -5.18 16.24 -11.27
CA MET A 798 -4.43 14.99 -11.07
C MET A 798 -3.37 15.15 -9.97
N VAL A 799 -2.74 16.32 -9.85
CA VAL A 799 -1.79 16.63 -8.77
C VAL A 799 -2.46 16.55 -7.42
N TYR A 800 -3.67 17.11 -7.29
CA TYR A 800 -4.45 17.07 -6.05
C TYR A 800 -4.83 15.65 -5.66
N TYR A 801 -5.48 14.90 -6.56
CA TYR A 801 -5.95 13.55 -6.25
C TYR A 801 -4.79 12.59 -5.94
N PHE A 802 -3.69 12.69 -6.67
CA PHE A 802 -2.50 11.88 -6.44
C PHE A 802 -1.79 12.26 -5.14
N GLY A 803 -1.64 13.56 -4.86
CA GLY A 803 -1.05 14.05 -3.63
C GLY A 803 -1.86 13.70 -2.38
N SER A 804 -3.20 13.73 -2.46
CA SER A 804 -4.10 13.52 -1.32
C SER A 804 -4.29 12.06 -0.90
N LEU A 805 -3.68 11.09 -1.60
CA LEU A 805 -3.89 9.64 -1.36
C LEU A 805 -3.66 9.23 0.10
N LEU A 806 -2.73 9.88 0.79
CA LEU A 806 -2.39 9.58 2.18
C LEU A 806 -3.13 10.46 3.20
N SER A 807 -3.72 11.58 2.77
CA SER A 807 -4.41 12.51 3.66
C SER A 807 -5.67 11.90 4.29
N ILE A 808 -6.25 10.85 3.69
CA ILE A 808 -7.40 10.12 4.24
C ILE A 808 -7.12 9.47 5.60
N PHE A 809 -5.86 9.15 5.89
CA PHE A 809 -5.47 8.51 7.16
C PHE A 809 -5.34 9.49 8.33
N ILE A 810 -5.24 10.80 8.04
CA ILE A 810 -4.93 11.82 9.04
C ILE A 810 -6.00 11.86 10.12
N VAL A 811 -7.28 11.89 9.74
CA VAL A 811 -8.39 11.96 10.70
C VAL A 811 -8.38 10.74 11.63
N THR A 812 -8.27 9.53 11.07
CA THR A 812 -8.28 8.29 11.86
C THR A 812 -7.13 8.24 12.85
N PHE A 813 -5.90 8.48 12.38
CA PHE A 813 -4.72 8.33 13.23
C PHE A 813 -4.55 9.47 14.23
N ALA A 814 -4.82 10.72 13.83
CA ALA A 814 -4.80 11.84 14.77
C ALA A 814 -5.85 11.65 15.88
N SER A 815 -7.05 11.21 15.54
CA SER A 815 -8.13 10.97 16.52
C SER A 815 -7.85 9.77 17.43
N ARG A 816 -7.25 8.69 16.89
CA ARG A 816 -6.80 7.55 17.71
C ARG A 816 -5.73 7.96 18.70
N ASP A 817 -4.70 8.67 18.22
CA ASP A 817 -3.57 9.05 19.06
C ASP A 817 -4.03 10.01 20.16
N GLU A 818 -4.90 10.98 19.82
CA GLU A 818 -5.56 11.86 20.82
C GLU A 818 -6.41 11.07 21.82
N GLY A 819 -7.22 10.10 21.36
CA GLY A 819 -8.02 9.24 22.24
C GLY A 819 -7.17 8.37 23.17
N ALA A 820 -5.98 7.95 22.73
CA ALA A 820 -5.00 7.20 23.50
C ALA A 820 -4.09 8.09 24.39
N GLY A 821 -4.31 9.42 24.42
CA GLY A 821 -3.48 10.36 25.17
C GLY A 821 -2.06 10.57 24.61
N LYS A 822 -1.84 10.25 23.32
CA LYS A 822 -0.56 10.42 22.62
C LYS A 822 -0.56 11.69 21.77
N ASP A 823 0.61 12.29 21.57
CA ASP A 823 0.76 13.42 20.65
C ASP A 823 0.58 12.95 19.19
N PRO A 824 -0.40 13.48 18.43
CA PRO A 824 -0.62 13.11 17.03
C PRO A 824 0.39 13.76 16.06
N ASN A 825 1.14 14.79 16.46
CA ASN A 825 2.03 15.55 15.56
C ASN A 825 3.12 14.68 14.88
N PRO A 826 3.83 13.76 15.57
CA PRO A 826 4.91 13.00 14.95
C PRO A 826 4.43 12.09 13.81
N LEU A 827 3.22 11.54 13.92
CA LEU A 827 2.62 10.74 12.86
C LEU A 827 2.09 11.61 11.73
N PHE A 828 1.51 12.76 12.05
CA PHE A 828 1.09 13.75 11.06
C PHE A 828 2.24 14.22 10.17
N TYR A 829 3.38 14.64 10.73
CA TYR A 829 4.52 15.10 9.91
C TYR A 829 5.11 14.00 9.03
N LYS A 830 5.00 12.73 9.43
CA LYS A 830 5.35 11.61 8.55
C LYS A 830 4.39 11.49 7.37
N LEU A 831 3.08 11.53 7.63
CA LEU A 831 2.07 11.51 6.58
C LEU A 831 2.23 12.72 5.65
N LEU A 832 2.47 13.91 6.21
CA LEU A 832 2.75 15.13 5.45
C LEU A 832 4.02 14.99 4.59
N GLY A 833 5.09 14.39 5.10
CA GLY A 833 6.31 14.14 4.31
C GLY A 833 6.05 13.25 3.09
N TRP A 834 5.28 12.17 3.26
CA TRP A 834 4.88 11.31 2.15
C TRP A 834 3.88 11.99 1.20
N THR A 835 2.89 12.72 1.71
CA THR A 835 1.98 13.55 0.91
C THR A 835 2.77 14.56 0.09
N SER A 836 3.77 15.22 0.67
CA SER A 836 4.63 16.18 -0.02
C SER A 836 5.42 15.53 -1.14
N LEU A 837 5.96 14.32 -0.91
CA LEU A 837 6.63 13.55 -1.97
C LEU A 837 5.67 13.23 -3.13
N LEU A 838 4.45 12.77 -2.83
CA LEU A 838 3.45 12.48 -3.87
C LEU A 838 3.04 13.76 -4.63
N VAL A 839 2.85 14.87 -3.93
CA VAL A 839 2.57 16.19 -4.54
C VAL A 839 3.70 16.62 -5.47
N ILE A 840 4.97 16.50 -5.05
CA ILE A 840 6.13 16.85 -5.87
C ILE A 840 6.20 15.96 -7.12
N LEU A 841 5.97 14.65 -6.99
CA LEU A 841 5.96 13.73 -8.12
C LEU A 841 4.81 14.03 -9.09
N GLY A 842 3.60 14.28 -8.58
CA GLY A 842 2.46 14.68 -9.39
C GLY A 842 2.69 16.01 -10.12
N TRP A 843 3.25 17.00 -9.42
CA TRP A 843 3.63 18.28 -9.99
C TRP A 843 4.74 18.15 -11.03
N ALA A 844 5.74 17.30 -10.83
CA ALA A 844 6.78 17.06 -11.83
C ALA A 844 6.19 16.42 -13.10
N GLY A 845 5.29 15.45 -12.96
CA GLY A 845 4.63 14.79 -14.09
C GLY A 845 3.70 15.73 -14.88
N VAL A 846 2.83 16.47 -14.19
CA VAL A 846 1.81 17.33 -14.82
C VAL A 846 2.34 18.73 -15.13
N GLY A 847 3.17 19.31 -14.28
CA GLY A 847 3.74 20.64 -14.44
C GLY A 847 4.95 20.63 -15.37
N LEU A 848 6.08 20.08 -14.91
CA LEU A 848 7.34 20.11 -15.68
C LEU A 848 7.28 19.31 -16.98
N TRP A 849 6.75 18.08 -16.90
CA TRP A 849 6.68 17.15 -18.03
C TRP A 849 5.30 17.14 -18.70
N GLY A 850 4.40 18.04 -18.30
CA GLY A 850 3.01 18.08 -18.74
C GLY A 850 2.83 18.13 -20.25
N ARG A 851 3.68 18.90 -20.95
CA ARG A 851 3.66 18.99 -22.43
C ARG A 851 3.81 17.64 -23.13
N TYR A 852 4.38 16.65 -22.47
CA TYR A 852 4.51 15.29 -22.99
C TYR A 852 3.50 14.37 -22.29
N PHE A 853 3.49 14.36 -20.96
CA PHE A 853 2.68 13.45 -20.14
C PHE A 853 1.17 13.68 -20.32
N VAL A 854 0.71 14.93 -20.24
CA VAL A 854 -0.72 15.27 -20.37
C VAL A 854 -1.18 15.15 -21.82
N VAL A 855 -0.33 15.48 -22.80
CA VAL A 855 -0.63 15.32 -24.23
C VAL A 855 -0.71 13.85 -24.62
N PHE A 856 0.13 12.99 -24.05
CA PHE A 856 0.02 11.55 -24.19
C PHE A 856 -1.30 11.02 -23.62
N LEU A 857 -1.66 11.47 -22.41
CA LEU A 857 -2.83 10.96 -21.70
C LEU A 857 -4.16 11.46 -22.30
N LEU A 858 -4.22 12.73 -22.72
CA LEU A 858 -5.46 13.40 -23.15
C LEU A 858 -5.51 13.66 -24.68
N GLY A 859 -4.46 13.32 -25.43
CA GLY A 859 -4.36 13.47 -26.87
C GLY A 859 -3.92 14.87 -27.33
N ALA A 860 -3.83 15.05 -28.66
CA ALA A 860 -3.26 16.25 -29.30
C ALA A 860 -3.93 17.58 -28.88
N LYS A 861 -5.22 17.56 -28.50
CA LYS A 861 -5.95 18.74 -28.03
C LYS A 861 -5.36 19.33 -26.73
N ALA A 862 -4.67 18.52 -25.93
CA ALA A 862 -4.00 19.00 -24.72
C ALA A 862 -2.71 19.79 -24.99
N ALA A 863 -2.21 19.82 -26.23
CA ALA A 863 -1.07 20.67 -26.59
C ALA A 863 -1.41 22.17 -26.36
N ALA A 864 -2.67 22.56 -26.56
CA ALA A 864 -3.14 23.92 -26.35
C ALA A 864 -3.09 24.37 -24.87
N ILE A 865 -3.10 23.45 -23.91
CA ILE A 865 -3.02 23.77 -22.47
C ILE A 865 -1.60 23.63 -21.90
N ALA A 866 -0.68 23.03 -22.65
CA ALA A 866 0.66 22.71 -22.17
C ALA A 866 1.42 23.91 -21.55
N PRO A 867 1.35 25.14 -22.11
CA PRO A 867 2.01 26.30 -21.50
C PRO A 867 1.47 26.68 -20.12
N PHE A 868 0.21 26.36 -19.82
CA PHE A 868 -0.48 26.75 -18.58
C PHE A 868 -0.39 25.70 -17.48
N LEU A 869 0.03 24.47 -17.82
CA LEU A 869 0.14 23.35 -16.89
C LEU A 869 1.07 23.64 -15.69
N PRO A 870 2.27 24.23 -15.84
CA PRO A 870 3.15 24.48 -14.69
C PRO A 870 2.51 25.40 -13.65
N VAL A 871 1.84 26.48 -14.09
CA VAL A 871 1.19 27.47 -13.21
C VAL A 871 0.05 26.80 -12.44
N TYR A 872 -0.87 26.15 -13.17
CA TYR A 872 -2.04 25.56 -12.56
C TYR A 872 -1.70 24.32 -11.70
N ALA A 873 -0.73 23.50 -12.12
CA ALA A 873 -0.23 22.38 -11.32
C ALA A 873 0.41 22.86 -10.01
N THR A 874 1.09 24.01 -10.02
CA THR A 874 1.65 24.62 -8.81
C THR A 874 0.55 25.08 -7.85
N ALA A 875 -0.52 25.68 -8.39
CA ALA A 875 -1.69 26.06 -7.60
C ALA A 875 -2.31 24.84 -6.89
N MET A 876 -2.50 23.73 -7.62
CA MET A 876 -3.03 22.48 -7.07
C MET A 876 -2.09 21.88 -6.01
N ALA A 877 -0.78 21.89 -6.24
CA ALA A 877 0.22 21.40 -5.28
C ALA A 877 0.18 22.16 -3.95
N LEU A 878 0.16 23.50 -4.00
CA LEU A 878 0.07 24.35 -2.82
C LEU A 878 -1.24 24.11 -2.04
N PHE A 879 -2.35 24.03 -2.77
CA PHE A 879 -3.64 23.76 -2.17
C PHE A 879 -3.68 22.39 -1.47
N THR A 880 -3.15 21.32 -2.08
CA THR A 880 -3.12 19.98 -1.47
C THR A 880 -2.37 19.95 -0.14
N LEU A 881 -1.22 20.65 -0.05
CA LEU A 881 -0.45 20.75 1.18
C LEU A 881 -1.20 21.55 2.25
N ALA A 882 -1.83 22.66 1.86
CA ALA A 882 -2.61 23.49 2.78
C ALA A 882 -3.86 22.77 3.31
N ASP A 883 -4.60 22.10 2.44
CA ASP A 883 -5.78 21.29 2.79
C ASP A 883 -5.42 20.16 3.77
N THR A 884 -4.23 19.57 3.62
CA THR A 884 -3.69 18.57 4.55
C THR A 884 -3.54 19.11 5.98
N PHE A 885 -3.13 20.38 6.16
CA PHE A 885 -3.12 21.03 7.48
C PHE A 885 -4.53 21.29 8.01
N VAL A 886 -5.46 21.74 7.15
CA VAL A 886 -6.86 21.98 7.53
C VAL A 886 -7.50 20.69 8.08
N ILE A 887 -7.32 19.56 7.39
CA ILE A 887 -7.84 18.25 7.81
C ILE A 887 -7.23 17.81 9.16
N PHE A 888 -5.93 18.00 9.34
CA PHE A 888 -5.25 17.66 10.58
C PHE A 888 -5.78 18.45 11.78
N HIS A 889 -5.95 19.76 11.61
CA HIS A 889 -6.44 20.63 12.67
C HIS A 889 -7.91 20.45 12.96
N LEU A 890 -8.71 20.17 11.92
CA LEU A 890 -10.10 19.76 12.09
C LEU A 890 -10.18 18.51 12.99
N ALA A 891 -9.38 17.47 12.73
CA ALA A 891 -9.36 16.24 13.54
C ALA A 891 -9.14 16.51 15.03
N ARG A 892 -8.34 17.55 15.35
CA ARG A 892 -8.00 18.01 16.70
C ARG A 892 -8.94 19.08 17.29
N TRP A 893 -10.15 19.23 16.74
CA TRP A 893 -11.14 20.23 17.19
C TRP A 893 -10.78 21.70 16.98
N HIS A 894 -9.78 22.00 16.15
CA HIS A 894 -9.46 23.38 15.80
C HIS A 894 -10.30 23.87 14.62
N LEU A 895 -11.59 24.10 14.90
CA LEU A 895 -12.63 24.43 13.90
C LEU A 895 -12.37 25.74 13.14
N SER A 896 -11.51 26.62 13.66
CA SER A 896 -11.13 27.87 13.01
C SER A 896 -10.49 27.65 11.63
N PHE A 897 -9.77 26.53 11.45
CA PHE A 897 -9.15 26.20 10.16
C PHE A 897 -10.17 25.99 9.06
N SER A 898 -11.32 25.39 9.36
CA SER A 898 -12.40 25.18 8.40
C SER A 898 -13.05 26.48 7.95
N VAL A 899 -13.23 27.43 8.88
CA VAL A 899 -13.80 28.76 8.56
C VAL A 899 -12.82 29.58 7.73
N VAL A 900 -11.55 29.63 8.15
CA VAL A 900 -10.50 30.34 7.41
C VAL A 900 -10.32 29.74 6.01
N SER A 901 -10.28 28.42 5.90
CA SER A 901 -10.26 27.70 4.64
C SER A 901 -11.37 28.16 3.69
N LEU A 902 -12.62 28.20 4.16
CA LEU A 902 -13.75 28.64 3.33
C LEU A 902 -13.62 30.10 2.89
N LEU A 903 -13.18 31.00 3.77
CA LEU A 903 -12.95 32.41 3.43
C LEU A 903 -11.85 32.58 2.38
N LEU A 904 -10.76 31.82 2.49
CA LEU A 904 -9.66 31.84 1.53
C LEU A 904 -10.07 31.28 0.16
N THR A 905 -10.92 30.24 0.16
CA THR A 905 -11.53 29.73 -1.07
C THR A 905 -12.47 30.75 -1.71
N ALA A 906 -13.30 31.44 -0.92
CA ALA A 906 -14.16 32.51 -1.42
C ALA A 906 -13.35 33.68 -1.99
N LEU A 907 -12.25 34.07 -1.34
CA LEU A 907 -11.30 35.06 -1.85
C LEU A 907 -10.68 34.61 -3.19
N THR A 908 -10.29 33.34 -3.31
CA THR A 908 -9.78 32.77 -4.57
C THR A 908 -10.84 32.84 -5.67
N GLY A 909 -12.10 32.51 -5.35
CA GLY A 909 -13.23 32.66 -6.26
C GLY A 909 -13.45 34.10 -6.73
N LEU A 910 -13.32 35.08 -5.82
CA LEU A 910 -13.40 36.50 -6.14
C LEU A 910 -12.25 36.94 -7.06
N LEU A 911 -11.03 36.46 -6.81
CA LEU A 911 -9.87 36.71 -7.68
C LEU A 911 -10.09 36.14 -9.08
N VAL A 912 -10.65 34.95 -9.19
CA VAL A 912 -11.02 34.37 -10.49
C VAL A 912 -12.10 35.23 -11.16
N TRP A 913 -13.19 35.55 -10.45
CA TRP A 913 -14.28 36.37 -10.97
C TRP A 913 -13.81 37.72 -11.52
N ARG A 914 -12.92 38.41 -10.80
CA ARG A 914 -12.35 39.70 -11.23
C ARG A 914 -11.41 39.58 -12.43
N ASN A 915 -10.70 38.47 -12.57
CA ASN A 915 -9.67 38.27 -13.60
C ASN A 915 -10.11 37.25 -14.68
N SER A 916 -11.41 37.05 -14.91
CA SER A 916 -11.93 36.04 -15.86
C SER A 916 -11.90 36.52 -17.32
N VAL A 917 -10.80 37.12 -17.78
CA VAL A 917 -10.66 37.63 -19.16
C VAL A 917 -10.09 36.56 -20.10
N SER A 918 -9.10 35.79 -19.64
CA SER A 918 -8.46 34.75 -20.45
C SER A 918 -8.08 33.51 -19.62
N VAL A 919 -7.76 32.40 -20.29
CA VAL A 919 -7.28 31.14 -19.65
C VAL A 919 -6.04 31.37 -18.75
N PRO A 920 -4.99 32.10 -19.20
CA PRO A 920 -3.87 32.47 -18.34
C PRO A 920 -4.27 33.25 -17.08
N ASP A 921 -5.20 34.20 -17.20
CA ASP A 921 -5.58 35.07 -16.09
C ASP A 921 -6.25 34.27 -14.97
N ILE A 922 -7.14 33.33 -15.35
CA ILE A 922 -7.76 32.42 -14.38
C ILE A 922 -6.71 31.49 -13.75
N ALA A 923 -5.78 30.94 -14.54
CA ALA A 923 -4.71 30.09 -14.01
C ALA A 923 -3.80 30.83 -13.01
N ASN A 924 -3.47 32.09 -13.30
CA ASN A 924 -2.70 32.96 -12.41
C ASN A 924 -3.49 33.33 -11.15
N ALA A 925 -4.78 33.65 -11.27
CA ALA A 925 -5.66 33.90 -10.13
C ALA A 925 -5.74 32.69 -9.19
N MET A 926 -5.81 31.48 -9.75
CA MET A 926 -5.75 30.24 -8.99
C MET A 926 -4.41 30.05 -8.27
N LEU A 927 -3.28 30.36 -8.92
CA LEU A 927 -1.96 30.30 -8.29
C LEU A 927 -1.83 31.29 -7.12
N ILE A 928 -2.23 32.55 -7.33
CA ILE A 928 -2.20 33.59 -6.28
C ILE A 928 -3.10 33.18 -5.11
N GLY A 929 -4.33 32.75 -5.40
CA GLY A 929 -5.27 32.25 -4.40
C GLY A 929 -4.70 31.08 -3.60
N ALA A 930 -4.12 30.08 -4.29
CA ALA A 930 -3.49 28.92 -3.65
C ALA A 930 -2.27 29.31 -2.78
N ALA A 931 -1.45 30.26 -3.23
CA ALA A 931 -0.28 30.74 -2.49
C ALA A 931 -0.68 31.49 -1.22
N VAL A 932 -1.66 32.40 -1.32
CA VAL A 932 -2.25 33.08 -0.15
C VAL A 932 -2.88 32.08 0.80
N TYR A 933 -3.63 31.11 0.26
CA TYR A 933 -4.25 30.06 1.04
C TYR A 933 -3.20 29.26 1.83
N ALA A 934 -2.16 28.76 1.15
CA ALA A 934 -1.09 27.97 1.77
C ALA A 934 -0.27 28.79 2.78
N GLY A 935 0.03 30.06 2.46
CA GLY A 935 0.75 30.96 3.36
C GLY A 935 0.00 31.22 4.66
N ILE A 936 -1.30 31.53 4.58
CA ILE A 936 -2.13 31.81 5.77
C ILE A 936 -2.35 30.54 6.60
N ILE A 937 -2.69 29.41 5.97
CA ILE A 937 -2.87 28.13 6.70
C ILE A 937 -1.55 27.66 7.32
N GLY A 938 -0.43 27.81 6.62
CA GLY A 938 0.91 27.49 7.13
C GLY A 938 1.30 28.38 8.32
N LEU A 939 1.09 29.69 8.21
CA LEU A 939 1.32 30.62 9.32
C LEU A 939 0.43 30.29 10.52
N LEU A 940 -0.86 30.02 10.28
CA LEU A 940 -1.76 29.60 11.34
C LEU A 940 -1.25 28.34 12.02
N HIS A 941 -0.83 27.31 11.28
CA HIS A 941 -0.26 26.09 11.84
C HIS A 941 0.97 26.34 12.72
N LEU A 942 1.88 27.23 12.30
CA LEU A 942 3.08 27.60 13.09
C LEU A 942 2.71 28.33 14.39
N LEU A 943 1.67 29.17 14.36
CA LEU A 943 1.20 29.94 15.52
C LEU A 943 0.29 29.13 16.46
N GLN A 944 -0.23 27.99 16.01
CA GLN A 944 -1.36 27.29 16.62
C GLN A 944 -1.07 26.51 17.90
N ARG A 945 -0.03 26.86 18.65
CA ARG A 945 0.21 26.13 19.92
C ARG A 945 -1.02 26.18 20.85
N ASN A 946 -1.96 27.13 20.68
CA ASN A 946 -3.34 27.09 21.20
C ASN A 946 -4.31 27.96 20.35
N GLY A 947 -5.09 27.40 19.41
CA GLY A 947 -6.03 28.13 18.51
C GLY A 947 -7.07 29.06 19.18
N GLU A 948 -7.09 29.14 20.51
CA GLU A 948 -7.81 30.14 21.30
C GLU A 948 -7.39 31.58 20.99
N PHE A 949 -6.20 31.82 20.43
CA PHE A 949 -5.74 33.17 20.11
C PHE A 949 -6.70 33.89 19.15
N LEU A 950 -7.22 33.22 18.11
CA LEU A 950 -8.07 33.86 17.09
C LEU A 950 -9.40 34.27 17.71
N ILE A 951 -10.02 33.38 18.49
CA ILE A 951 -11.27 33.64 19.20
C ILE A 951 -11.08 34.81 20.18
N ARG A 952 -9.98 34.82 20.94
CA ARG A 952 -9.70 35.90 21.91
C ARG A 952 -9.60 37.26 21.20
N ASN A 953 -8.88 37.33 20.08
CA ASN A 953 -8.73 38.56 19.31
C ASN A 953 -10.06 39.01 18.66
N LEU A 954 -10.91 38.09 18.20
CA LEU A 954 -12.25 38.45 17.71
C LEU A 954 -13.14 39.00 18.84
N VAL A 955 -13.06 38.43 20.05
CA VAL A 955 -13.79 38.96 21.21
C VAL A 955 -13.19 40.29 21.68
N ASP A 956 -11.87 40.49 21.57
CA ASP A 956 -11.21 41.78 21.85
C ASP A 956 -11.66 42.86 20.84
N LEU A 957 -11.82 42.49 19.57
CA LEU A 957 -12.31 43.35 18.50
C LEU A 957 -13.76 43.76 18.74
N ALA A 958 -14.64 42.81 19.04
CA ALA A 958 -16.02 43.13 19.40
C ALA A 958 -16.06 43.99 20.68
N GLY A 959 -15.25 43.64 21.68
CA GLY A 959 -15.11 44.36 22.95
C GLY A 959 -14.60 45.79 22.82
N ALA A 960 -13.81 46.08 21.79
CA ALA A 960 -13.25 47.41 21.55
C ALA A 960 -14.33 48.46 21.24
N PHE A 961 -15.53 48.06 20.84
CA PHE A 961 -16.65 48.96 20.57
C PHE A 961 -17.60 49.17 21.77
N PHE A 962 -17.37 48.49 22.91
CA PHE A 962 -18.16 48.65 24.12
C PHE A 962 -17.46 49.53 25.16
N PRO A 963 -18.20 50.34 25.94
CA PRO A 963 -17.59 51.21 26.95
C PRO A 963 -16.93 50.39 28.06
N LEU A 964 -15.74 50.82 28.48
CA LEU A 964 -15.07 50.27 29.66
C LEU A 964 -15.75 50.77 30.95
N PRO A 965 -15.72 49.98 32.05
CA PRO A 965 -16.27 50.41 33.34
C PRO A 965 -15.67 51.75 33.80
N SER A 966 -16.48 52.70 34.27
CA SER A 966 -16.01 53.99 34.77
C SER A 966 -15.33 53.85 36.14
N ALA A 967 -14.29 54.63 36.41
CA ALA A 967 -13.78 54.88 37.77
C ALA A 967 -13.42 56.36 37.87
N THR A 968 -13.58 56.92 39.06
CA THR A 968 -13.27 58.30 39.38
C THR A 968 -12.12 58.33 40.38
N ALA A 969 -11.12 59.17 40.12
CA ALA A 969 -10.06 59.45 41.09
C ALA A 969 -10.61 60.26 42.26
N ALA A 970 -9.96 60.18 43.43
CA ALA A 970 -10.26 61.06 44.55
C ALA A 970 -9.91 62.52 44.20
N PRO A 971 -10.52 63.54 44.85
CA PRO A 971 -10.18 64.94 44.61
C PRO A 971 -8.68 65.20 44.80
N GLY A 972 -7.99 65.65 43.74
CA GLY A 972 -6.53 65.88 43.75
C GLY A 972 -5.68 64.67 43.33
N GLY A 973 -6.27 63.49 43.13
CA GLY A 973 -5.58 62.28 42.66
C GLY A 973 -5.45 62.20 41.14
N GLN A 974 -4.27 61.85 40.64
CA GLN A 974 -4.02 61.60 39.21
C GLN A 974 -4.61 60.27 38.70
N ARG A 975 -4.93 60.23 37.40
CA ARG A 975 -5.33 59.03 36.63
C ARG A 975 -4.11 58.48 35.89
N ILE A 976 -3.61 57.33 36.33
CA ILE A 976 -2.38 56.71 35.83
C ILE A 976 -2.71 55.47 35.01
N LEU A 977 -2.20 55.39 33.77
CA LEU A 977 -2.27 54.21 32.91
C LEU A 977 -0.89 53.57 32.81
N ILE A 978 -0.78 52.28 33.13
CA ILE A 978 0.44 51.50 33.05
C ILE A 978 0.27 50.46 31.94
N PHE A 979 1.10 50.53 30.91
CA PHE A 979 1.22 49.45 29.95
C PHE A 979 2.27 48.47 30.45
N ASN A 980 1.85 47.24 30.71
CA ASN A 980 2.75 46.16 31.10
C ASN A 980 2.40 44.91 30.31
N TRP A 981 3.38 44.03 30.08
CA TRP A 981 3.12 42.79 29.34
C TRP A 981 2.11 41.88 30.02
N ARG A 982 2.19 41.80 31.35
CA ARG A 982 1.47 40.85 32.19
C ARG A 982 1.02 41.54 33.47
N ASP A 983 0.05 40.95 34.15
CA ASP A 983 -0.31 41.29 35.52
C ASP A 983 0.07 40.14 36.47
N THR A 984 -0.11 40.35 37.77
CA THR A 984 0.27 39.38 38.82
C THR A 984 -0.49 38.06 38.75
N ARG A 985 -1.68 38.01 38.13
CA ARG A 985 -2.46 36.78 37.96
C ARG A 985 -2.22 36.06 36.63
N HIS A 986 -1.40 36.62 35.75
CA HIS A 986 -1.04 35.97 34.49
C HIS A 986 -0.24 34.67 34.77
N ALA A 987 -0.47 33.61 34.00
CA ALA A 987 0.18 32.30 34.20
C ALA A 987 1.72 32.31 34.10
N PHE A 988 2.29 33.41 33.60
CA PHE A 988 3.73 33.62 33.45
C PHE A 988 4.20 34.89 34.18
N ALA A 989 3.44 35.34 35.19
CA ALA A 989 3.84 36.47 36.03
C ALA A 989 5.10 36.14 36.84
N GLY A 990 5.99 37.11 37.00
CA GLY A 990 7.20 37.00 37.80
C GLY A 990 7.40 38.20 38.72
N GLY A 991 8.63 38.39 39.20
CA GLY A 991 8.96 39.46 40.14
C GLY A 991 8.71 40.87 39.59
N ALA A 992 8.84 41.08 38.28
CA ALA A 992 8.58 42.36 37.65
C ALA A 992 7.11 42.78 37.74
N GLU A 993 6.18 41.86 37.49
CA GLU A 993 4.75 42.12 37.62
C GLU A 993 4.35 42.37 39.09
N VAL A 994 4.97 41.68 40.04
CA VAL A 994 4.79 41.93 41.49
C VAL A 994 5.26 43.34 41.85
N TYR A 995 6.42 43.76 41.35
CA TYR A 995 6.96 45.10 41.60
C TYR A 995 6.02 46.21 41.08
N VAL A 996 5.59 46.10 39.82
CA VAL A 996 4.65 47.05 39.20
C VAL A 996 3.33 47.11 39.97
N HIS A 997 2.81 45.96 40.39
CA HIS A 997 1.55 45.90 41.14
C HIS A 997 1.67 46.49 42.54
N GLU A 998 2.78 46.26 43.26
CA GLU A 998 3.03 46.88 44.57
C GLU A 998 3.21 48.41 44.47
N MET A 999 3.84 48.92 43.41
CA MET A 999 3.86 50.36 43.14
C MET A 999 2.45 50.90 42.88
N ALA A 1000 1.68 50.24 42.01
CA ALA A 1000 0.32 50.62 41.68
C ALA A 1000 -0.58 50.67 42.93
N LYS A 1001 -0.47 49.68 43.84
CA LYS A 1001 -1.20 49.65 45.11
C LYS A 1001 -0.88 50.84 46.01
N ARG A 1002 0.40 51.23 46.10
CA ARG A 1002 0.82 52.39 46.90
C ARG A 1002 0.26 53.70 46.33
N TRP A 1003 0.24 53.85 45.00
CA TRP A 1003 -0.38 55.00 44.36
C TRP A 1003 -1.90 55.04 44.56
N VAL A 1004 -2.57 53.89 44.49
CA VAL A 1004 -4.00 53.81 44.84
C VAL A 1004 -4.24 54.25 46.30
N LYS A 1005 -3.40 53.80 47.24
CA LYS A 1005 -3.46 54.23 48.65
C LYS A 1005 -3.22 55.72 48.84
N ALA A 1006 -2.43 56.35 47.97
CA ALA A 1006 -2.18 57.79 47.96
C ALA A 1006 -3.31 58.61 47.27
N GLY A 1007 -4.40 57.96 46.85
CA GLY A 1007 -5.57 58.62 46.26
C GLY A 1007 -5.59 58.66 44.73
N HIS A 1008 -4.61 58.07 44.05
CA HIS A 1008 -4.56 58.00 42.58
C HIS A 1008 -5.46 56.88 42.02
N MET A 1009 -5.95 57.06 40.80
CA MET A 1009 -6.61 55.99 40.05
C MET A 1009 -5.59 55.30 39.14
N VAL A 1010 -5.28 54.02 39.35
CA VAL A 1010 -4.29 53.28 38.55
C VAL A 1010 -4.96 52.19 37.71
N THR A 1011 -4.67 52.21 36.40
CA THR A 1011 -5.09 51.18 35.45
C THR A 1011 -3.87 50.50 34.83
N VAL A 1012 -3.82 49.17 34.85
CA VAL A 1012 -2.81 48.35 34.18
C VAL A 1012 -3.44 47.69 32.95
N PHE A 1013 -2.88 47.94 31.78
CA PHE A 1013 -3.24 47.26 30.54
C PHE A 1013 -2.20 46.19 30.20
N CYS A 1014 -2.63 44.95 29.99
CA CYS A 1014 -1.73 43.82 29.75
C CYS A 1014 -2.31 42.71 28.85
N GLY A 1015 -1.49 41.71 28.54
CA GLY A 1015 -1.90 40.54 27.74
C GLY A 1015 -2.88 39.62 28.47
N ASN A 1016 -3.74 38.94 27.73
CA ASN A 1016 -4.71 37.97 28.24
C ASN A 1016 -4.29 36.51 27.94
N ASP A 1017 -3.96 35.75 28.99
CA ASP A 1017 -3.66 34.32 28.90
C ASP A 1017 -4.92 33.42 28.85
N GLY A 1018 -6.11 34.01 28.99
CA GLY A 1018 -7.40 33.34 28.94
C GLY A 1018 -7.83 32.66 30.24
N LYS A 1019 -7.08 32.82 31.33
CA LYS A 1019 -7.38 32.20 32.62
C LYS A 1019 -8.10 33.12 33.61
N CYS A 1020 -8.02 34.44 33.39
CA CYS A 1020 -8.62 35.45 34.24
C CYS A 1020 -9.67 36.27 33.49
N LEU A 1021 -10.46 37.03 34.25
CA LEU A 1021 -11.40 37.98 33.69
C LEU A 1021 -10.67 39.01 32.81
N ARG A 1022 -11.32 39.39 31.71
CA ARG A 1022 -10.81 40.39 30.77
C ARG A 1022 -10.66 41.77 31.42
N SER A 1023 -11.50 42.10 32.38
CA SER A 1023 -11.42 43.34 33.14
C SER A 1023 -11.77 43.03 34.59
N GLU A 1024 -10.92 43.41 35.52
CA GLU A 1024 -11.15 43.25 36.96
C GLU A 1024 -10.41 44.31 37.78
N VAL A 1025 -10.73 44.41 39.07
CA VAL A 1025 -10.01 45.25 40.03
C VAL A 1025 -9.32 44.33 41.04
N VAL A 1026 -8.01 44.50 41.22
CA VAL A 1026 -7.19 43.70 42.13
C VAL A 1026 -6.47 44.68 43.06
N ASP A 1027 -6.70 44.57 44.37
CA ASP A 1027 -6.13 45.46 45.40
C ASP A 1027 -6.31 46.97 45.10
N GLY A 1028 -7.46 47.32 44.51
CA GLY A 1028 -7.78 48.69 44.08
C GLY A 1028 -7.16 49.12 42.75
N VAL A 1029 -6.28 48.32 42.16
CA VAL A 1029 -5.70 48.55 40.82
C VAL A 1029 -6.62 47.95 39.76
N ARG A 1030 -6.96 48.72 38.73
CA ARG A 1030 -7.79 48.24 37.60
C ARG A 1030 -6.93 47.50 36.59
N VAL A 1031 -7.24 46.25 36.29
CA VAL A 1031 -6.51 45.44 35.30
C VAL A 1031 -7.38 45.20 34.07
N ILE A 1032 -6.85 45.55 32.89
CA ILE A 1032 -7.50 45.33 31.58
C ILE A 1032 -6.62 44.39 30.76
N ARG A 1033 -7.11 43.18 30.52
CA ARG A 1033 -6.40 42.12 29.77
C ARG A 1033 -6.95 42.02 28.36
N ARG A 1034 -6.16 42.36 27.33
CA ARG A 1034 -6.53 42.25 25.92
C ARG A 1034 -5.39 41.67 25.10
N GLY A 1035 -5.73 41.00 24.00
CA GLY A 1035 -4.73 40.31 23.18
C GLY A 1035 -4.09 39.14 23.90
N GLY A 1036 -3.11 38.52 23.25
CA GLY A 1036 -2.22 37.53 23.87
C GLY A 1036 -0.78 38.02 23.83
N PHE A 1037 0.16 37.09 24.01
CA PHE A 1037 1.60 37.36 24.04
C PHE A 1037 2.11 38.27 22.90
N TYR A 1038 1.64 38.07 21.67
CA TYR A 1038 2.06 38.87 20.50
C TYR A 1038 1.14 40.04 20.16
N PHE A 1039 -0.14 39.96 20.52
CA PHE A 1039 -1.16 40.93 20.09
C PHE A 1039 -1.45 42.02 21.11
N VAL A 1040 -0.86 41.94 22.31
CA VAL A 1040 -1.04 42.96 23.36
C VAL A 1040 -0.67 44.36 22.86
N TYR A 1041 0.37 44.51 22.03
CA TYR A 1041 0.78 45.79 21.44
C TYR A 1041 -0.25 46.38 20.49
N PHE A 1042 -0.78 45.54 19.58
CA PHE A 1042 -1.83 45.97 18.65
C PHE A 1042 -3.05 46.44 19.42
N TRP A 1043 -3.47 45.68 20.44
CA TRP A 1043 -4.62 46.05 21.27
C TRP A 1043 -4.36 47.24 22.19
N ALA A 1044 -3.13 47.42 22.69
CA ALA A 1044 -2.77 48.60 23.46
C ALA A 1044 -3.00 49.87 22.65
N PHE A 1045 -2.54 49.89 21.39
CA PHE A 1045 -2.76 51.01 20.46
C PHE A 1045 -4.25 51.23 20.16
N VAL A 1046 -4.99 50.17 19.82
CA VAL A 1046 -6.43 50.28 19.49
C VAL A 1046 -7.24 50.78 20.69
N TYR A 1047 -7.02 50.21 21.87
CA TYR A 1047 -7.72 50.65 23.09
C TYR A 1047 -7.30 52.04 23.52
N TYR A 1048 -6.05 52.43 23.26
CA TYR A 1048 -5.63 53.80 23.50
C TYR A 1048 -6.45 54.80 22.67
N LEU A 1049 -6.51 54.59 21.35
CA LEU A 1049 -7.27 55.46 20.44
C LEU A 1049 -8.76 55.52 20.76
N LEU A 1050 -9.38 54.39 21.09
CA LEU A 1050 -10.82 54.29 21.28
C LEU A 1050 -11.27 54.63 22.72
N HIS A 1051 -10.46 54.37 23.74
CA HIS A 1051 -10.90 54.42 25.14
C HIS A 1051 -10.02 55.23 26.09
N PHE A 1052 -8.72 55.38 25.85
CA PHE A 1052 -7.81 55.97 26.84
C PHE A 1052 -7.34 57.38 26.51
N ARG A 1053 -7.32 57.77 25.22
CA ARG A 1053 -6.86 59.08 24.77
C ARG A 1053 -7.60 60.22 25.49
N GLY A 1054 -6.85 61.10 26.13
CA GLY A 1054 -7.36 62.25 26.90
C GLY A 1054 -8.04 61.91 28.24
N ARG A 1055 -8.02 60.64 28.68
CA ARG A 1055 -8.66 60.20 29.93
C ARG A 1055 -7.70 59.90 31.08
N PHE A 1056 -6.40 59.91 30.82
CA PHE A 1056 -5.35 59.66 31.81
C PHE A 1056 -4.39 60.85 31.86
N ASP A 1057 -3.91 61.15 33.05
CA ASP A 1057 -2.99 62.27 33.32
C ASP A 1057 -1.51 61.83 33.19
N LEU A 1058 -1.24 60.54 33.39
CA LEU A 1058 0.09 59.95 33.27
C LEU A 1058 0.01 58.57 32.59
N ILE A 1059 0.92 58.31 31.65
CA ILE A 1059 1.09 57.01 31.00
C ILE A 1059 2.49 56.48 31.30
N ILE A 1060 2.57 55.24 31.80
CA ILE A 1060 3.81 54.57 32.19
C ILE A 1060 4.02 53.36 31.28
N ASP A 1061 5.19 53.26 30.66
CA ASP A 1061 5.61 52.09 29.88
C ASP A 1061 6.52 51.21 30.74
N CYS A 1062 6.06 50.04 31.12
CA CYS A 1062 6.88 49.07 31.85
C CYS A 1062 7.74 48.28 30.87
N GLN A 1063 9.00 48.71 30.72
CA GLN A 1063 9.92 48.12 29.75
C GLN A 1063 10.67 46.90 30.33
N ASN A 1064 10.25 45.72 29.90
CA ASN A 1064 10.97 44.45 30.09
C ASN A 1064 11.16 43.74 28.73
N GLY A 1065 11.78 44.44 27.76
CA GLY A 1065 11.94 43.98 26.38
C GLY A 1065 11.53 45.04 25.36
N ILE A 1066 10.62 44.69 24.45
CA ILE A 1066 10.09 45.61 23.43
C ILE A 1066 9.08 46.59 24.10
N PRO A 1067 9.29 47.92 24.02
CA PRO A 1067 8.40 48.91 24.64
C PRO A 1067 7.03 48.99 23.95
N PHE A 1068 6.03 49.55 24.63
CA PHE A 1068 4.73 49.85 24.01
C PHE A 1068 4.75 51.12 23.15
N PHE A 1069 5.87 51.83 23.11
CA PHE A 1069 6.01 53.10 22.38
C PHE A 1069 5.03 54.16 22.87
N THR A 1070 4.84 54.24 24.20
CA THR A 1070 3.93 55.22 24.82
C THR A 1070 4.20 56.69 24.50
N PRO A 1071 5.40 57.14 24.08
CA PRO A 1071 5.56 58.51 23.58
C PRO A 1071 4.73 58.83 22.32
N LEU A 1072 4.21 57.82 21.61
CA LEU A 1072 3.31 57.97 20.46
C LEU A 1072 1.83 58.06 20.87
N TYR A 1073 1.50 57.87 22.16
CA TYR A 1073 0.14 57.81 22.68
C TYR A 1073 -0.31 59.20 23.14
#